data_AF-A0ABD2RYH2-F1
#
_entry.id   AF-A0ABD2RYH2-F1
#
_cell.length_a   1.000
_cell.length_b   1.000
_cell.length_c   1.000
_cell.angle_alpha   90.00
_cell.angle_beta   90.00
_cell.angle_gamma   90.00
#
_symmetry.space_group_name_H-M   'P 1'
#
loop_
_entity.id
_entity.type
_entity.pdbx_description
1 polymer ?
#
loop_
_entity_poly.entity_id
_entity_poly.type
_entity_poly.pdbx_seq_one_letter_code
_entity_poly.pdbx_strand_id
1 'polypeptide(L)'
;MSNTAYGISEPISTGGPSELDVVRNRELEKFLADAGLYENHEEAIKREEVLGRLDQIVKTWVKNVCRAKGFNDDLVHEANAKIFTFGSYRLGVHGPGADIDTLCVGPRHAMREDFFGELHRMLEEMPEIQELHPVPDAHVPVMKFKFNGVSIDLLYANVSLWVIPEDLDVSQESILQNVDDQTVRSLNGCRVTDQVLHLVPNIQSFRIALRCMRLWAKRRGVYSNVTGFLGGINWALLVARICQLYPNAAPSMLVSRFFRVYSLWRWPNPVLLCPINEGSLGLAYWDPRRNFKDRQHLMPIITPAYPCMNSSYNVSTSTLRVMMEEFLRGNEICEAIEANKASWGSLFEPFPFFEAYKNYLRIDIATESDDDVRQWKGWVESRIRLLTLKIERDTVGVLQCHPHPGEFSDKSKPFHHSYFMGLRRKQGVNPQQGEQFDIRSTVEDFKRDVYAYSFWKSSMWIHVCHVRRKDLPDFVFSGGVRPAQPAKSESRSGSRSLGSSKTTSPDAASSRKRKHDEVNTGFSPKGSDASSPGETRELKRFEADIGDTSSTTLVDNQVEVSIKSTLPVPVPAPASGAAVAETITVMQSAELTVGQQSGPHGVVDLGYDLEFTNGVKHFDGANELQTECPTPEQIVGAATSEEKDRIGGSSNNVLQSEGLEELEPIEPAPSSSIASAAFVVPQKPLIRFNFTSLRKTTEST
;
A
#
# COMPACT_ATOMS: atom_id res chain seq x y z
N MET A 1 36.33 18.24 -2.18
CA MET A 1 34.90 17.90 -2.06
C MET A 1 34.79 16.80 -1.02
N SER A 2 33.93 16.94 -0.01
CA SER A 2 33.68 15.85 0.94
C SER A 2 32.93 14.72 0.23
N ASN A 3 33.39 13.48 0.39
CA ASN A 3 32.71 12.32 -0.18
C ASN A 3 31.48 11.99 0.70
N THR A 4 30.36 12.63 0.39
CA THR A 4 29.12 12.49 1.18
C THR A 4 28.50 11.14 0.88
N ALA A 5 28.80 10.14 1.71
CA ALA A 5 28.25 8.80 1.58
C ALA A 5 26.73 8.82 1.85
N TYR A 6 25.94 8.39 0.86
CA TYR A 6 24.49 8.32 0.98
C TYR A 6 24.06 6.91 1.42
N GLY A 7 23.46 6.79 2.59
CA GLY A 7 22.93 5.52 3.10
C GLY A 7 23.75 4.87 4.22
N ILE A 8 23.41 3.62 4.53
CA ILE A 8 24.06 2.80 5.58
C ILE A 8 25.11 1.81 5.04
N SER A 9 25.46 1.90 3.76
CA SER A 9 26.41 1.02 3.09
C SER A 9 27.02 1.74 1.90
N GLU A 10 28.15 1.23 1.40
CA GLU A 10 28.66 1.60 0.08
C GLU A 10 27.61 1.32 -1.03
N PRO A 11 27.69 2.03 -2.18
CA PRO A 11 26.92 1.72 -3.37
C PRO A 11 27.27 0.34 -3.94
N ILE A 12 26.29 -0.31 -4.60
CA ILE A 12 26.54 -1.56 -5.35
C ILE A 12 27.26 -1.26 -6.66
N SER A 13 26.91 -0.14 -7.33
CA SER A 13 27.65 0.32 -8.50
C SER A 13 27.55 1.83 -8.67
N THR A 14 28.69 2.47 -8.95
CA THR A 14 28.81 3.88 -9.31
C THR A 14 28.82 4.11 -10.82
N GLY A 15 28.53 3.07 -11.62
CA GLY A 15 28.43 3.18 -13.08
C GLY A 15 27.30 4.13 -13.53
N GLY A 16 27.62 5.00 -14.48
CA GLY A 16 26.63 5.82 -15.18
C GLY A 16 25.91 5.05 -16.31
N PRO A 17 24.87 5.63 -16.92
CA PRO A 17 24.15 5.02 -18.04
C PRO A 17 25.02 4.89 -19.30
N SER A 18 24.89 3.77 -20.00
CA SER A 18 25.38 3.62 -21.38
C SER A 18 24.44 4.33 -22.38
N GLU A 19 24.85 4.44 -23.64
CA GLU A 19 24.01 5.00 -24.71
C GLU A 19 22.66 4.26 -24.85
N LEU A 20 22.66 2.94 -24.66
CA LEU A 20 21.43 2.12 -24.66
C LEU A 20 20.53 2.45 -23.47
N ASP A 21 21.10 2.70 -22.29
CA ASP A 21 20.34 3.05 -21.10
C ASP A 21 19.72 4.44 -21.22
N VAL A 22 20.41 5.38 -21.88
CA VAL A 22 19.89 6.71 -22.25
C VAL A 22 18.71 6.59 -23.22
N VAL A 23 18.77 5.69 -24.22
CA VAL A 23 17.64 5.43 -25.12
C VAL A 23 16.45 4.85 -24.35
N ARG A 24 16.65 3.77 -23.57
CA ARG A 24 15.58 3.17 -22.75
C ARG A 24 15.01 4.14 -21.71
N ASN A 25 15.80 5.13 -21.25
CA ASN A 25 15.32 6.18 -20.36
C ASN A 25 14.37 7.16 -21.05
N ARG A 26 14.68 7.60 -22.28
CA ARG A 26 13.78 8.46 -23.07
C ARG A 26 12.45 7.75 -23.38
N GLU A 27 12.50 6.44 -23.64
CA GLU A 27 11.31 5.61 -23.83
C GLU A 27 10.44 5.54 -22.56
N LEU A 28 11.07 5.37 -21.40
CA LEU A 28 10.39 5.40 -20.11
C LEU A 28 9.77 6.78 -19.81
N GLU A 29 10.54 7.86 -19.95
CA GLU A 29 10.07 9.23 -19.73
C GLU A 29 8.89 9.58 -20.65
N LYS A 30 8.96 9.19 -21.94
CA LYS A 30 7.83 9.32 -22.85
C LYS A 30 6.62 8.52 -22.37
N PHE A 31 6.79 7.25 -21.99
CA PHE A 31 5.69 6.42 -21.49
C PHE A 31 5.03 7.02 -20.24
N LEU A 32 5.80 7.62 -19.33
CA LEU A 32 5.28 8.28 -18.13
C LEU A 32 4.53 9.59 -18.47
N ALA A 33 4.94 10.31 -19.52
CA ALA A 33 4.24 11.48 -20.04
C ALA A 33 2.93 11.10 -20.75
N ASP A 34 2.97 10.13 -21.66
CA ASP A 34 1.81 9.55 -22.37
C ASP A 34 0.78 8.96 -21.38
N ALA A 35 1.22 8.54 -20.18
CA ALA A 35 0.38 8.05 -19.09
C ALA A 35 -0.24 9.14 -18.19
N GLY A 36 -0.01 10.44 -18.47
CA GLY A 36 -0.65 11.55 -17.75
C GLY A 36 -0.17 11.77 -16.30
N LEU A 37 1.09 11.41 -15.97
CA LEU A 37 1.61 11.46 -14.59
C LEU A 37 2.15 12.83 -14.14
N TYR A 38 2.02 13.85 -14.97
CA TYR A 38 2.55 15.20 -14.74
C TYR A 38 1.39 16.19 -14.77
N GLU A 39 1.35 17.12 -13.81
CA GLU A 39 0.39 18.21 -13.85
C GLU A 39 0.73 19.23 -14.95
N ASN A 40 -0.27 19.98 -15.38
CA ASN A 40 -0.08 21.11 -16.29
C ASN A 40 0.34 22.38 -15.50
N HIS A 41 0.79 23.39 -16.23
CA HIS A 41 1.31 24.63 -15.63
C HIS A 41 0.23 25.44 -14.89
N GLU A 42 -1.02 25.39 -15.35
CA GLU A 42 -2.15 26.11 -14.74
C GLU A 42 -2.54 25.50 -13.39
N GLU A 43 -2.57 24.16 -13.28
CA GLU A 43 -2.70 23.46 -12.00
C GLU A 43 -1.57 23.82 -11.04
N ALA A 44 -0.31 23.85 -11.51
CA ALA A 44 0.83 24.19 -10.66
C ALA A 44 0.73 25.63 -10.09
N ILE A 45 0.46 26.62 -10.94
CA ILE A 45 0.23 28.02 -10.50
C ILE A 45 -0.91 28.08 -9.48
N LYS A 46 -2.04 27.42 -9.77
CA LYS A 46 -3.22 27.41 -8.90
C LYS A 46 -2.94 26.78 -7.53
N ARG A 47 -2.06 25.77 -7.44
CA ARG A 47 -1.61 25.19 -6.16
C ARG A 47 -0.75 26.19 -5.37
N GLU A 48 0.14 26.92 -6.03
CA GLU A 48 0.98 27.96 -5.40
C GLU A 48 0.14 29.13 -4.89
N GLU A 49 -0.83 29.62 -5.68
CA GLU A 49 -1.79 30.66 -5.26
C GLU A 49 -2.62 30.22 -4.04
N VAL A 50 -3.15 28.99 -4.06
CA VAL A 50 -3.93 28.41 -2.97
C VAL A 50 -3.10 28.28 -1.69
N LEU A 51 -1.84 27.84 -1.79
CA LEU A 51 -0.92 27.78 -0.64
C LEU A 51 -0.58 29.18 -0.12
N GLY A 52 -0.30 30.14 -1.00
CA GLY A 52 -0.04 31.52 -0.63
C GLY A 52 -1.20 32.18 0.12
N ARG A 53 -2.45 31.92 -0.32
CA ARG A 53 -3.64 32.35 0.41
C ARG A 53 -3.81 31.63 1.76
N LEU A 54 -3.55 30.33 1.82
CA LEU A 54 -3.68 29.55 3.06
C LEU A 54 -2.68 29.99 4.14
N ASP A 55 -1.45 30.37 3.78
CA ASP A 55 -0.47 30.95 4.71
C ASP A 55 -1.03 32.24 5.37
N GLN A 56 -1.62 33.14 4.58
CA GLN A 56 -2.24 34.37 5.09
C GLN A 56 -3.47 34.09 5.98
N ILE A 57 -4.26 33.05 5.67
CA ILE A 57 -5.40 32.64 6.50
C ILE A 57 -4.91 32.14 7.87
N VAL A 58 -3.92 31.24 7.94
CA VAL A 58 -3.44 30.73 9.25
C VAL A 58 -2.73 31.81 10.06
N LYS A 59 -2.02 32.75 9.40
CA LYS A 59 -1.42 33.92 10.07
C LYS A 59 -2.48 34.86 10.63
N THR A 60 -3.58 35.07 9.92
CA THR A 60 -4.73 35.86 10.42
C THR A 60 -5.42 35.16 11.58
N TRP A 61 -5.63 33.85 11.48
CA TRP A 61 -6.24 33.01 12.52
C TRP A 61 -5.49 33.09 13.85
N VAL A 62 -4.17 32.88 13.87
CA VAL A 62 -3.41 32.98 15.13
C VAL A 62 -3.54 34.38 15.75
N LYS A 63 -3.51 35.45 14.95
CA LYS A 63 -3.72 36.82 15.46
C LYS A 63 -5.11 37.03 16.05
N ASN A 64 -6.15 36.35 15.54
CA ASN A 64 -7.47 36.35 16.16
C ASN A 64 -7.47 35.58 17.49
N VAL A 65 -6.82 34.41 17.56
CA VAL A 65 -6.65 33.63 18.80
C VAL A 65 -5.90 34.43 19.87
N CYS A 66 -4.86 35.20 19.50
CA CYS A 66 -4.15 36.08 20.43
C CYS A 66 -5.07 37.14 21.05
N ARG A 67 -5.88 37.81 20.22
CA ARG A 67 -6.87 38.81 20.68
C ARG A 67 -7.93 38.19 21.59
N ALA A 68 -8.50 37.05 21.18
CA ALA A 68 -9.52 36.33 21.93
C ALA A 68 -9.03 35.88 23.32
N LYS A 69 -7.71 35.63 23.47
CA LYS A 69 -7.07 35.26 24.73
C LYS A 69 -6.47 36.44 25.51
N GLY A 70 -6.73 37.68 25.09
CA GLY A 70 -6.39 38.89 25.84
C GLY A 70 -4.90 39.25 25.86
N PHE A 71 -4.11 38.79 24.88
CA PHE A 71 -2.71 39.22 24.74
C PHE A 71 -2.61 40.67 24.24
N ASN A 72 -1.48 41.33 24.52
CA ASN A 72 -1.21 42.73 24.12
C ASN A 72 -0.98 42.88 22.60
N ASP A 73 -1.17 44.10 22.10
CA ASP A 73 -1.05 44.40 20.67
C ASP A 73 0.33 44.07 20.08
N ASP A 74 1.41 44.18 20.86
CA ASP A 74 2.75 43.80 20.40
C ASP A 74 2.84 42.29 20.09
N LEU A 75 2.36 41.43 21.00
CA LEU A 75 2.34 39.99 20.77
C LEU A 75 1.32 39.61 19.69
N VAL A 76 0.19 40.31 19.59
CA VAL A 76 -0.77 40.15 18.47
C VAL A 76 -0.14 40.58 17.13
N HIS A 77 0.79 41.52 17.13
CA HIS A 77 1.51 41.94 15.93
C HIS A 77 2.60 40.92 15.53
N GLU A 78 3.38 40.42 16.49
CA GLU A 78 4.41 39.40 16.28
C GLU A 78 3.86 37.98 16.05
N ALA A 79 2.64 37.70 16.53
CA ALA A 79 2.02 36.37 16.44
C ALA A 79 1.94 35.85 15.01
N ASN A 80 2.34 34.59 14.84
CA ASN A 80 2.56 34.01 13.52
C ASN A 80 2.24 32.51 13.50
N ALA A 81 1.90 32.00 12.33
CA ALA A 81 1.83 30.58 12.01
C ALA A 81 2.44 30.36 10.62
N LYS A 82 2.89 29.15 10.32
CA LYS A 82 3.55 28.83 9.05
C LYS A 82 3.06 27.50 8.51
N ILE A 83 2.73 27.45 7.23
CA ILE A 83 2.39 26.18 6.56
C ILE A 83 3.63 25.50 5.97
N PHE A 84 3.65 24.18 6.02
CA PHE A 84 4.68 23.33 5.43
C PHE A 84 4.01 22.22 4.62
N THR A 85 4.32 22.13 3.32
CA THR A 85 3.85 21.00 2.50
C THR A 85 4.70 19.75 2.76
N PHE A 86 4.07 18.58 2.69
CA PHE A 86 4.78 17.31 2.79
C PHE A 86 4.28 16.32 1.72
N GLY A 87 4.54 15.03 1.93
CA GLY A 87 3.93 13.96 1.15
C GLY A 87 4.19 14.06 -0.36
N SER A 88 3.18 13.77 -1.18
CA SER A 88 3.44 13.53 -2.61
C SER A 88 3.67 14.81 -3.42
N TYR A 89 3.11 15.95 -2.95
CA TYR A 89 3.34 17.28 -3.50
C TYR A 89 4.77 17.77 -3.21
N ARG A 90 5.21 17.78 -1.95
CA ARG A 90 6.57 18.22 -1.55
C ARG A 90 7.67 17.37 -2.17
N LEU A 91 7.46 16.05 -2.32
CA LEU A 91 8.37 15.18 -3.06
C LEU A 91 8.47 15.54 -4.56
N GLY A 92 7.51 16.29 -5.12
CA GLY A 92 7.47 16.66 -6.54
C GLY A 92 7.10 15.48 -7.46
N VAL A 93 6.28 14.55 -6.96
CA VAL A 93 5.87 13.30 -7.65
C VAL A 93 4.36 13.10 -7.68
N HIS A 94 3.59 14.12 -7.31
CA HIS A 94 2.17 14.25 -7.56
C HIS A 94 1.88 14.34 -9.07
N GLY A 95 0.59 14.26 -9.41
CA GLY A 95 0.06 14.39 -10.77
C GLY A 95 -1.29 15.13 -10.74
N PRO A 96 -1.99 15.20 -11.88
CA PRO A 96 -3.22 15.97 -12.02
C PRO A 96 -4.26 15.63 -10.96
N GLY A 97 -4.91 16.66 -10.41
CA GLY A 97 -5.99 16.50 -9.41
C GLY A 97 -5.59 15.86 -8.07
N ALA A 98 -4.29 15.65 -7.79
CA ALA A 98 -3.83 15.17 -6.49
C ALA A 98 -4.09 16.20 -5.36
N ASP A 99 -4.16 15.69 -4.14
CA ASP A 99 -4.20 16.40 -2.87
C ASP A 99 -2.89 17.13 -2.54
N ILE A 100 -2.96 18.15 -1.67
CA ILE A 100 -1.80 18.77 -1.03
C ILE A 100 -1.78 18.44 0.47
N ASP A 101 -0.93 17.48 0.83
CA ASP A 101 -0.49 17.20 2.20
C ASP A 101 0.12 18.48 2.83
N THR A 102 -0.56 19.09 3.81
CA THR A 102 -0.15 20.38 4.40
C THR A 102 -0.16 20.34 5.92
N LEU A 103 0.86 20.90 6.57
CA LEU A 103 0.95 21.05 8.03
C LEU A 103 0.96 22.53 8.40
N CYS A 104 -0.02 22.97 9.20
CA CYS A 104 0.06 24.24 9.90
C CYS A 104 0.85 24.07 11.21
N VAL A 105 1.90 24.87 11.40
CA VAL A 105 2.62 24.97 12.67
C VAL A 105 2.21 26.29 13.34
N GLY A 106 1.70 26.20 14.57
CA GLY A 106 1.24 27.34 15.36
C GLY A 106 1.83 27.38 16.77
N PRO A 107 1.80 28.55 17.43
CA PRO A 107 2.46 28.77 18.71
C PRO A 107 1.71 28.11 19.86
N ARG A 108 2.40 27.90 20.98
CA ARG A 108 1.94 27.17 22.17
C ARG A 108 0.61 27.60 22.79
N HIS A 109 0.10 28.79 22.45
CA HIS A 109 -1.16 29.34 22.97
C HIS A 109 -2.35 29.15 22.00
N ALA A 110 -2.11 28.72 20.76
CA ALA A 110 -3.13 28.31 19.79
C ALA A 110 -3.24 26.77 19.82
N MET A 111 -4.26 26.27 20.48
CA MET A 111 -4.49 24.85 20.77
C MET A 111 -5.29 24.18 19.63
N ARG A 112 -5.58 22.88 19.76
CA ARG A 112 -6.35 22.14 18.75
C ARG A 112 -7.80 22.60 18.68
N GLU A 113 -8.32 23.04 19.80
CA GLU A 113 -9.67 23.57 19.95
C GLU A 113 -9.82 24.90 19.19
N ASP A 114 -8.77 25.73 19.15
CA ASP A 114 -8.75 26.94 18.32
C ASP A 114 -8.62 26.61 16.81
N PHE A 115 -7.95 25.50 16.46
CA PHE A 115 -7.77 25.04 15.08
C PHE A 115 -9.04 24.38 14.52
N PHE A 116 -9.69 23.49 15.27
CA PHE A 116 -10.95 22.87 14.87
C PHE A 116 -12.19 23.75 15.16
N GLY A 117 -12.04 24.83 15.92
CA GLY A 117 -13.08 25.84 16.17
C GLY A 117 -12.93 27.08 15.28
N GLU A 118 -12.05 28.01 15.66
CA GLU A 118 -11.96 29.33 15.02
C GLU A 118 -11.41 29.26 13.58
N LEU A 119 -10.38 28.44 13.29
CA LEU A 119 -9.93 28.27 11.90
C LEU A 119 -10.97 27.55 11.04
N HIS A 120 -11.71 26.59 11.60
CA HIS A 120 -12.84 25.96 10.90
C HIS A 120 -13.88 27.02 10.52
N ARG A 121 -14.35 27.82 11.48
CA ARG A 121 -15.31 28.92 11.26
C ARG A 121 -14.80 29.90 10.19
N MET A 122 -13.54 30.31 10.28
CA MET A 122 -12.92 31.21 9.29
C MET A 122 -12.87 30.61 7.88
N LEU A 123 -12.72 29.29 7.73
CA LEU A 123 -12.74 28.61 6.43
C LEU A 123 -14.18 28.35 5.94
N GLU A 124 -15.11 28.07 6.84
CA GLU A 124 -16.54 27.86 6.55
C GLU A 124 -17.23 29.16 6.06
N GLU A 125 -16.77 30.32 6.53
CA GLU A 125 -17.22 31.64 6.10
C GLU A 125 -16.67 32.07 4.71
N MET A 126 -15.76 31.30 4.10
CA MET A 126 -15.13 31.63 2.82
C MET A 126 -15.79 30.93 1.62
N PRO A 127 -16.31 31.66 0.61
CA PRO A 127 -17.01 31.06 -0.53
C PRO A 127 -16.11 30.26 -1.48
N GLU A 128 -14.78 30.38 -1.37
CA GLU A 128 -13.83 29.57 -2.13
C GLU A 128 -13.54 28.20 -1.48
N ILE A 129 -14.05 27.94 -0.28
CA ILE A 129 -13.89 26.69 0.46
C ILE A 129 -15.11 25.79 0.20
N GLN A 130 -14.84 24.52 -0.10
CA GLN A 130 -15.84 23.50 -0.44
C GLN A 130 -15.46 22.17 0.24
N GLU A 131 -16.45 21.30 0.50
CA GLU A 131 -16.22 19.97 1.09
C GLU A 131 -15.40 19.99 2.40
N LEU A 132 -15.60 21.04 3.23
CA LEU A 132 -14.95 21.19 4.53
C LEU A 132 -15.39 20.08 5.49
N HIS A 133 -14.42 19.30 5.97
CA HIS A 133 -14.64 18.13 6.81
C HIS A 133 -13.50 18.00 7.84
N PRO A 134 -13.70 18.46 9.08
CA PRO A 134 -12.77 18.20 10.17
C PRO A 134 -12.79 16.71 10.57
N VAL A 135 -11.67 16.19 11.05
CA VAL A 135 -11.53 14.84 11.61
C VAL A 135 -10.61 14.90 12.84
N PRO A 136 -11.10 15.39 14.00
CA PRO A 136 -10.29 15.56 15.20
C PRO A 136 -9.87 14.22 15.82
N ASP A 137 -10.74 13.20 15.79
CA ASP A 137 -10.50 11.88 16.39
C ASP A 137 -9.59 10.95 15.56
N ALA A 138 -9.01 11.44 14.46
CA ALA A 138 -8.05 10.67 13.68
C ALA A 138 -6.72 10.48 14.43
N HIS A 139 -6.05 9.34 14.19
CA HIS A 139 -4.72 9.04 14.73
C HIS A 139 -3.68 10.16 14.47
N VAL A 140 -3.87 10.89 13.37
CA VAL A 140 -3.28 12.21 13.11
C VAL A 140 -4.45 13.13 12.76
N PRO A 141 -4.82 14.11 13.62
CA PRO A 141 -5.97 14.97 13.38
C PRO A 141 -5.79 15.81 12.11
N VAL A 142 -6.84 15.91 11.29
CA VAL A 142 -6.79 16.57 9.98
C VAL A 142 -8.08 17.35 9.70
N MET A 143 -7.95 18.49 9.01
CA MET A 143 -9.05 19.20 8.39
C MET A 143 -8.94 19.05 6.88
N LYS A 144 -9.93 18.42 6.24
CA LYS A 144 -9.97 18.16 4.80
C LYS A 144 -10.88 19.18 4.14
N PHE A 145 -10.47 19.77 3.02
CA PHE A 145 -11.30 20.69 2.24
C PHE A 145 -10.79 20.86 0.80
N LYS A 146 -11.60 21.49 -0.05
CA LYS A 146 -11.20 22.00 -1.37
C LYS A 146 -11.16 23.52 -1.33
N PHE A 147 -10.01 24.12 -1.62
CA PHE A 147 -9.85 25.57 -1.75
C PHE A 147 -9.72 25.92 -3.23
N ASN A 148 -10.66 26.69 -3.79
CA ASN A 148 -10.78 26.95 -5.23
C ASN A 148 -10.81 25.66 -6.09
N GLY A 149 -11.25 24.53 -5.53
CA GLY A 149 -11.23 23.21 -6.17
C GLY A 149 -9.91 22.44 -6.08
N VAL A 150 -8.89 22.95 -5.37
CA VAL A 150 -7.68 22.19 -5.02
C VAL A 150 -7.90 21.50 -3.67
N SER A 151 -7.81 20.18 -3.60
CA SER A 151 -7.95 19.41 -2.35
C SER A 151 -6.74 19.61 -1.43
N ILE A 152 -7.00 19.92 -0.16
CA ILE A 152 -6.00 20.13 0.90
C ILE A 152 -6.32 19.21 2.08
N ASP A 153 -5.29 18.53 2.57
CA ASP A 153 -5.28 17.83 3.86
C ASP A 153 -4.45 18.67 4.83
N LEU A 154 -5.11 19.42 5.73
CA LEU A 154 -4.45 20.31 6.68
C LEU A 154 -4.32 19.68 8.07
N LEU A 155 -3.10 19.31 8.45
CA LEU A 155 -2.71 18.88 9.79
C LEU A 155 -2.37 20.09 10.69
N TYR A 156 -2.36 19.89 12.01
CA TYR A 156 -1.92 20.90 12.97
C TYR A 156 -0.84 20.42 13.96
N ALA A 157 0.17 21.27 14.18
CA ALA A 157 1.19 21.12 15.20
C ALA A 157 1.23 22.36 16.10
N ASN A 158 0.81 22.20 17.36
CA ASN A 158 1.02 23.17 18.44
C ASN A 158 2.44 22.96 18.99
N VAL A 159 3.36 23.90 18.72
CA VAL A 159 4.76 23.78 19.16
C VAL A 159 5.05 24.70 20.33
N SER A 160 6.02 24.32 21.17
CA SER A 160 6.38 24.96 22.45
C SER A 160 6.95 26.39 22.34
N LEU A 161 6.80 27.06 21.21
CA LEU A 161 7.27 28.42 20.92
C LEU A 161 6.15 29.44 21.16
N TRP A 162 6.49 30.63 21.68
CA TRP A 162 5.53 31.73 21.86
C TRP A 162 5.19 32.44 20.54
N VAL A 163 6.15 32.54 19.63
CA VAL A 163 6.04 33.13 18.28
C VAL A 163 6.69 32.15 17.30
N ILE A 164 6.12 31.99 16.10
CA ILE A 164 6.65 31.13 15.05
C ILE A 164 7.58 31.95 14.13
N PRO A 165 8.88 31.64 14.05
CA PRO A 165 9.80 32.40 13.22
C PRO A 165 9.63 32.03 11.73
N GLU A 166 9.77 33.02 10.83
CA GLU A 166 9.60 32.80 9.38
C GLU A 166 10.66 31.84 8.79
N ASP A 167 11.85 31.77 9.38
CA ASP A 167 12.92 30.84 9.00
C ASP A 167 12.81 29.47 9.70
N LEU A 168 11.70 29.17 10.42
CA LEU A 168 11.51 27.89 11.12
C LEU A 168 11.80 26.68 10.22
N ASP A 169 12.73 25.85 10.67
CA ASP A 169 13.08 24.53 10.13
C ASP A 169 12.48 23.42 11.01
N VAL A 170 11.48 22.71 10.48
CA VAL A 170 10.81 21.59 11.15
C VAL A 170 11.65 20.29 11.19
N SER A 171 12.79 20.23 10.51
CA SER A 171 13.67 19.05 10.50
C SER A 171 14.49 18.89 11.79
N GLN A 172 14.74 19.99 12.53
CA GLN A 172 15.51 20.00 13.77
C GLN A 172 14.83 19.19 14.89
N GLU A 173 15.58 18.51 15.74
CA GLU A 173 15.00 17.70 16.83
C GLU A 173 14.29 18.56 17.90
N SER A 174 14.73 19.80 18.09
CA SER A 174 14.17 20.75 19.06
C SER A 174 12.69 21.06 18.87
N ILE A 175 12.13 20.94 17.66
CA ILE A 175 10.70 21.19 17.40
C ILE A 175 9.78 20.16 18.08
N LEU A 176 10.33 19.03 18.52
CA LEU A 176 9.63 17.97 19.25
C LEU A 176 9.69 18.15 20.79
N GLN A 177 10.32 19.21 21.30
CA GLN A 177 10.47 19.43 22.74
C GLN A 177 9.16 19.88 23.40
N ASN A 178 8.72 19.14 24.43
CA ASN A 178 7.52 19.41 25.23
C ASN A 178 6.19 19.46 24.45
N VAL A 179 6.15 18.88 23.25
CA VAL A 179 4.92 18.75 22.44
C VAL A 179 4.27 17.40 22.67
N ASP A 180 2.97 17.30 22.38
CA ASP A 180 2.20 16.08 22.53
C ASP A 180 2.40 15.07 21.38
N ASP A 181 2.00 13.83 21.64
CA ASP A 181 2.03 12.68 20.74
C ASP A 181 1.40 12.92 19.34
N GLN A 182 0.27 13.63 19.26
CA GLN A 182 -0.38 13.96 17.98
C GLN A 182 0.39 15.07 17.25
N THR A 183 1.04 15.99 17.97
CA THR A 183 1.96 16.98 17.38
C THR A 183 3.20 16.30 16.81
N VAL A 184 3.83 15.36 17.54
CA VAL A 184 4.96 14.55 17.02
C VAL A 184 4.55 13.81 15.75
N ARG A 185 3.37 13.16 15.74
CA ARG A 185 2.85 12.47 14.56
C ARG A 185 2.59 13.41 13.37
N SER A 186 2.13 14.63 13.61
CA SER A 186 1.85 15.62 12.56
C SER A 186 3.13 16.21 11.96
N LEU A 187 4.12 16.57 12.80
CA LEU A 187 5.43 17.05 12.37
C LEU A 187 6.22 16.01 11.57
N ASN A 188 6.05 14.72 11.89
CA ASN A 188 6.77 13.63 11.22
C ASN A 188 6.48 13.55 9.71
N GLY A 189 5.34 14.03 9.21
CA GLY A 189 5.04 14.09 7.78
C GLY A 189 6.07 14.94 7.01
N CYS A 190 6.29 16.18 7.44
CA CYS A 190 7.30 17.08 6.86
C CYS A 190 8.71 16.54 7.08
N ARG A 191 9.05 16.18 8.32
CA ARG A 191 10.39 15.71 8.72
C ARG A 191 10.88 14.54 7.88
N VAL A 192 10.03 13.53 7.69
CA VAL A 192 10.34 12.35 6.87
C VAL A 192 10.47 12.72 5.39
N THR A 193 9.60 13.60 4.90
CA THR A 193 9.60 14.00 3.49
C THR A 193 10.89 14.74 3.11
N ASP A 194 11.30 15.71 3.92
CA ASP A 194 12.53 16.46 3.66
C ASP A 194 13.79 15.61 3.88
N GLN A 195 13.81 14.73 4.89
CA GLN A 195 14.92 13.77 5.06
C GLN A 195 15.08 12.84 3.84
N VAL A 196 13.99 12.37 3.22
CA VAL A 196 14.08 11.59 1.97
C VAL A 196 14.72 12.38 0.83
N LEU A 197 14.44 13.67 0.70
CA LEU A 197 15.03 14.52 -0.33
C LEU A 197 16.53 14.81 -0.09
N HIS A 198 16.97 14.90 1.17
CA HIS A 198 18.39 15.05 1.52
C HIS A 198 19.18 13.74 1.41
N LEU A 199 18.53 12.58 1.54
CA LEU A 199 19.17 11.25 1.56
C LEU A 199 19.27 10.57 0.18
N VAL A 200 18.93 11.26 -0.91
CA VAL A 200 19.08 10.77 -2.30
C VAL A 200 20.15 11.56 -3.08
N PRO A 201 21.06 10.89 -3.81
CA PRO A 201 22.15 11.56 -4.55
C PRO A 201 21.69 12.34 -5.78
N ASN A 202 20.50 12.03 -6.33
CA ASN A 202 19.91 12.77 -7.44
C ASN A 202 18.38 12.82 -7.30
N ILE A 203 17.86 13.98 -6.89
CA ILE A 203 16.44 14.23 -6.65
C ILE A 203 15.60 14.02 -7.92
N GLN A 204 16.11 14.36 -9.11
CA GLN A 204 15.35 14.23 -10.36
C GLN A 204 15.25 12.77 -10.81
N SER A 205 16.35 12.01 -10.74
CA SER A 205 16.32 10.56 -11.01
C SER A 205 15.38 9.84 -10.04
N PHE A 206 15.44 10.19 -8.75
CA PHE A 206 14.52 9.72 -7.72
C PHE A 206 13.05 10.05 -8.06
N ARG A 207 12.73 11.29 -8.45
CA ARG A 207 11.36 11.72 -8.80
C ARG A 207 10.77 10.94 -9.96
N ILE A 208 11.55 10.70 -11.02
CA ILE A 208 11.09 9.97 -12.21
C ILE A 208 10.91 8.48 -11.88
N ALA A 209 11.88 7.87 -11.20
CA ALA A 209 11.78 6.49 -10.73
C ALA A 209 10.58 6.29 -9.78
N LEU A 210 10.31 7.23 -8.87
CA LEU A 210 9.17 7.17 -7.95
C LEU A 210 7.83 7.37 -8.67
N ARG A 211 7.72 8.27 -9.67
CA ARG A 211 6.52 8.35 -10.55
C ARG A 211 6.25 7.02 -11.24
N CYS A 212 7.29 6.39 -11.81
CA CYS A 212 7.21 5.06 -12.41
C CYS A 212 6.71 4.00 -11.42
N MET A 213 7.37 3.88 -10.26
CA MET A 213 7.01 2.85 -9.27
C MET A 213 5.62 3.07 -8.66
N ARG A 214 5.15 4.32 -8.50
CA ARG A 214 3.76 4.62 -8.10
C ARG A 214 2.75 4.16 -9.17
N LEU A 215 3.00 4.41 -10.46
CA LEU A 215 2.12 3.95 -11.54
C LEU A 215 2.10 2.41 -11.59
N TRP A 216 3.27 1.76 -11.53
CA TRP A 216 3.38 0.31 -11.50
C TRP A 216 2.62 -0.30 -10.32
N ALA A 217 2.86 0.18 -9.09
CA ALA A 217 2.21 -0.36 -7.89
C ALA A 217 0.69 -0.21 -7.93
N LYS A 218 0.17 0.91 -8.49
CA LYS A 218 -1.27 1.09 -8.73
C LYS A 218 -1.80 0.09 -9.77
N ARG A 219 -1.14 -0.05 -10.93
CA ARG A 219 -1.54 -0.99 -12.00
C ARG A 219 -1.51 -2.46 -11.52
N ARG A 220 -0.53 -2.83 -10.71
CA ARG A 220 -0.36 -4.20 -10.19
C ARG A 220 -1.14 -4.50 -8.90
N GLY A 221 -1.94 -3.56 -8.39
CA GLY A 221 -2.81 -3.80 -7.24
C GLY A 221 -2.09 -3.88 -5.89
N VAL A 222 -0.89 -3.29 -5.76
CA VAL A 222 -0.05 -3.31 -4.55
C VAL A 222 0.15 -1.91 -3.92
N TYR A 223 -0.73 -0.95 -4.23
CA TYR A 223 -0.69 0.42 -3.70
C TYR A 223 -1.87 0.71 -2.76
N SER A 224 -1.76 0.34 -1.47
CA SER A 224 -2.67 0.78 -0.39
C SER A 224 -2.16 0.32 0.99
N ASN A 225 -1.73 1.26 1.84
CA ASN A 225 -1.36 0.95 3.24
C ASN A 225 -2.53 0.36 4.04
N VAL A 226 -3.74 0.86 3.79
CA VAL A 226 -4.96 0.50 4.53
C VAL A 226 -5.30 -1.00 4.38
N THR A 227 -5.14 -1.55 3.17
CA THR A 227 -5.38 -2.98 2.89
C THR A 227 -4.18 -3.88 3.20
N GLY A 228 -3.10 -3.34 3.78
CA GLY A 228 -1.89 -4.10 4.13
C GLY A 228 -0.84 -4.19 3.02
N PHE A 229 -0.94 -3.37 1.98
CA PHE A 229 0.10 -3.14 0.97
C PHE A 229 0.93 -1.89 1.31
N LEU A 230 1.65 -1.33 0.34
CA LEU A 230 2.50 -0.16 0.52
C LEU A 230 1.81 1.12 0.03
N GLY A 231 1.82 2.16 0.87
CA GLY A 231 1.40 3.52 0.55
C GLY A 231 2.54 4.38 -0.01
N GLY A 232 2.23 5.65 -0.32
CA GLY A 232 3.15 6.55 -1.04
C GLY A 232 4.54 6.71 -0.41
N ILE A 233 4.62 6.88 0.92
CA ILE A 233 5.90 7.01 1.63
C ILE A 233 6.73 5.73 1.58
N ASN A 234 6.11 4.54 1.64
CA ASN A 234 6.85 3.28 1.58
C ASN A 234 7.56 3.14 0.21
N TRP A 235 6.86 3.45 -0.89
CA TRP A 235 7.47 3.46 -2.22
C TRP A 235 8.58 4.51 -2.34
N ALA A 236 8.43 5.68 -1.72
CA ALA A 236 9.48 6.69 -1.69
C ALA A 236 10.73 6.20 -0.93
N LEU A 237 10.57 5.57 0.23
CA LEU A 237 11.68 5.00 1.01
C LEU A 237 12.39 3.87 0.26
N LEU A 238 11.64 2.96 -0.39
CA LEU A 238 12.22 1.89 -1.21
C LEU A 238 12.99 2.44 -2.42
N VAL A 239 12.42 3.38 -3.18
CA VAL A 239 13.08 3.98 -4.36
C VAL A 239 14.30 4.81 -3.95
N ALA A 240 14.21 5.57 -2.84
CA ALA A 240 15.34 6.32 -2.30
C ALA A 240 16.52 5.40 -1.97
N ARG A 241 16.28 4.22 -1.38
CA ARG A 241 17.35 3.26 -1.08
C ARG A 241 18.02 2.72 -2.35
N ILE A 242 17.28 2.50 -3.42
CA ILE A 242 17.87 2.13 -4.72
C ILE A 242 18.72 3.26 -5.30
N CYS A 243 18.30 4.53 -5.15
CA CYS A 243 19.10 5.69 -5.56
C CYS A 243 20.43 5.77 -4.76
N GLN A 244 20.44 5.43 -3.47
CA GLN A 244 21.68 5.34 -2.67
C GLN A 244 22.62 4.24 -3.18
N LEU A 245 22.08 3.08 -3.54
CA LEU A 245 22.87 1.92 -4.01
C LEU A 245 23.40 2.09 -5.44
N TYR A 246 22.81 2.99 -6.23
CA TYR A 246 23.16 3.25 -7.64
C TYR A 246 23.15 4.77 -7.94
N PRO A 247 24.07 5.57 -7.35
CA PRO A 247 23.98 7.04 -7.31
C PRO A 247 24.03 7.73 -8.68
N ASN A 248 24.67 7.10 -9.67
CA ASN A 248 24.87 7.67 -11.01
C ASN A 248 23.91 7.11 -12.07
N ALA A 249 22.95 6.26 -11.67
CA ALA A 249 22.07 5.55 -12.57
C ALA A 249 20.90 6.41 -13.10
N ALA A 250 20.51 6.17 -14.36
CA ALA A 250 19.32 6.76 -14.97
C ALA A 250 18.02 6.15 -14.41
N PRO A 251 16.87 6.86 -14.44
CA PRO A 251 15.57 6.32 -14.02
C PRO A 251 15.23 4.93 -14.57
N SER A 252 15.51 4.65 -15.85
CA SER A 252 15.33 3.31 -16.46
C SER A 252 16.11 2.21 -15.72
N MET A 253 17.37 2.48 -15.38
CA MET A 253 18.24 1.57 -14.64
C MET A 253 17.76 1.43 -13.18
N LEU A 254 17.37 2.52 -12.53
CA LEU A 254 16.85 2.51 -11.16
C LEU A 254 15.60 1.63 -11.03
N VAL A 255 14.71 1.65 -12.03
CA VAL A 255 13.51 0.79 -12.07
C VAL A 255 13.88 -0.69 -12.21
N SER A 256 14.83 -1.02 -13.10
CA SER A 256 15.34 -2.40 -13.21
C SER A 256 16.01 -2.88 -11.90
N ARG A 257 16.90 -2.06 -11.34
CA ARG A 257 17.64 -2.39 -10.11
C ARG A 257 16.74 -2.44 -8.87
N PHE A 258 15.62 -1.71 -8.85
CA PHE A 258 14.57 -1.88 -7.84
C PHE A 258 14.07 -3.32 -7.77
N PHE A 259 13.67 -3.89 -8.90
CA PHE A 259 13.16 -5.26 -8.93
C PHE A 259 14.25 -6.29 -8.65
N ARG A 260 15.46 -6.11 -9.18
CA ARG A 260 16.61 -6.99 -8.87
C ARG A 260 16.91 -7.03 -7.37
N VAL A 261 16.92 -5.88 -6.69
CA VAL A 261 17.22 -5.80 -5.25
C VAL A 261 16.06 -6.35 -4.43
N TYR A 262 14.81 -5.93 -4.67
CA TYR A 262 13.68 -6.30 -3.81
C TYR A 262 13.08 -7.69 -4.06
N SER A 263 13.34 -8.31 -5.20
CA SER A 263 13.05 -9.74 -5.40
C SER A 263 14.04 -10.67 -4.66
N LEU A 264 15.26 -10.19 -4.38
CA LEU A 264 16.31 -10.91 -3.65
C LEU A 264 16.43 -10.50 -2.16
N TRP A 265 15.65 -9.51 -1.72
CA TRP A 265 15.77 -8.95 -0.38
C TRP A 265 15.32 -9.94 0.70
N ARG A 266 16.18 -10.19 1.69
CA ARG A 266 15.95 -11.14 2.78
C ARG A 266 15.09 -10.52 3.89
N TRP A 267 13.80 -10.37 3.64
CA TRP A 267 12.82 -10.01 4.68
C TRP A 267 12.88 -11.01 5.86
N PRO A 268 12.77 -10.55 7.12
CA PRO A 268 12.37 -9.22 7.58
C PRO A 268 13.53 -8.23 7.82
N ASN A 269 14.68 -8.34 7.14
CA ASN A 269 15.74 -7.33 7.28
C ASN A 269 15.21 -5.92 6.90
N PRO A 270 15.46 -4.87 7.71
CA PRO A 270 14.85 -3.57 7.50
C PRO A 270 15.48 -2.76 6.38
N VAL A 271 14.64 -2.05 5.62
CA VAL A 271 15.10 -1.00 4.70
C VAL A 271 15.31 0.29 5.50
N LEU A 272 16.55 0.78 5.47
CA LEU A 272 17.04 1.97 6.18
C LEU A 272 17.72 2.92 5.18
N LEU A 273 17.41 4.21 5.26
CA LEU A 273 18.07 5.27 4.46
C LEU A 273 19.24 5.95 5.19
N CYS A 274 19.31 5.80 6.50
CA CYS A 274 20.34 6.35 7.38
C CYS A 274 20.45 5.45 8.63
N PRO A 275 21.50 5.60 9.46
CA PRO A 275 21.53 4.99 10.78
C PRO A 275 20.31 5.42 11.62
N ILE A 276 19.87 4.56 12.55
CA ILE A 276 18.83 4.94 13.51
C ILE A 276 19.45 5.91 14.52
N ASN A 277 18.92 7.13 14.58
CA ASN A 277 19.17 8.05 15.68
C ASN A 277 18.22 7.71 16.84
N GLU A 278 18.76 7.48 18.04
CA GLU A 278 17.96 7.23 19.25
C GLU A 278 17.41 8.53 19.88
N GLY A 279 17.95 9.68 19.48
CA GLY A 279 17.55 11.02 19.90
C GLY A 279 17.85 11.33 21.38
N SER A 280 17.49 12.55 21.78
CA SER A 280 17.66 13.07 23.14
C SER A 280 16.37 13.08 23.97
N LEU A 281 15.21 12.99 23.32
CA LEU A 281 13.90 13.25 23.93
C LEU A 281 13.20 12.02 24.52
N GLY A 282 13.81 10.83 24.43
CA GLY A 282 13.27 9.58 24.95
C GLY A 282 11.99 9.07 24.27
N LEU A 283 11.59 9.68 23.13
CA LEU A 283 10.42 9.26 22.35
C LEU A 283 10.60 7.83 21.85
N ALA A 284 9.50 7.06 21.82
CA ALA A 284 9.50 5.69 21.34
C ALA A 284 9.85 5.63 19.84
N TYR A 285 10.89 4.86 19.51
CA TYR A 285 11.37 4.62 18.15
C TYR A 285 11.43 3.12 17.85
N TRP A 286 11.45 2.76 16.57
CA TRP A 286 11.47 1.37 16.10
C TRP A 286 12.80 0.69 16.45
N ASP A 287 12.74 -0.36 17.27
CA ASP A 287 13.91 -1.21 17.53
C ASP A 287 13.49 -2.66 17.88
N PRO A 288 13.64 -3.63 16.95
CA PRO A 288 13.31 -5.02 17.20
C PRO A 288 14.22 -5.67 18.25
N ARG A 289 15.36 -5.07 18.62
CA ARG A 289 16.18 -5.57 19.74
C ARG A 289 15.44 -5.32 21.06
N ARG A 290 14.77 -4.17 21.20
CA ARG A 290 14.13 -3.70 22.44
C ARG A 290 12.64 -4.06 22.53
N ASN A 291 11.90 -3.98 21.43
CA ASN A 291 10.44 -4.11 21.39
C ASN A 291 9.99 -5.42 20.74
N PHE A 292 9.16 -6.22 21.43
CA PHE A 292 8.64 -7.48 20.90
C PHE A 292 7.66 -7.28 19.73
N LYS A 293 6.83 -6.22 19.75
CA LYS A 293 5.95 -5.91 18.60
C LYS A 293 6.78 -5.57 17.36
N ASP A 294 7.95 -4.92 17.53
CA ASP A 294 8.83 -4.61 16.41
C ASP A 294 9.46 -5.85 15.75
N ARG A 295 9.73 -6.91 16.53
CA ARG A 295 10.23 -8.21 16.02
C ARG A 295 9.25 -8.95 15.12
N GLN A 296 7.96 -8.65 15.21
CA GLN A 296 6.91 -9.33 14.43
C GLN A 296 6.70 -8.74 13.03
N HIS A 297 7.35 -7.62 12.70
CA HIS A 297 7.20 -6.98 11.40
C HIS A 297 7.77 -7.79 10.25
N LEU A 298 6.92 -8.14 9.29
CA LEU A 298 7.27 -9.00 8.16
C LEU A 298 8.06 -8.28 7.05
N MET A 299 7.83 -6.98 6.88
CA MET A 299 8.47 -6.15 5.84
C MET A 299 8.78 -4.74 6.38
N PRO A 300 9.77 -4.59 7.29
CA PRO A 300 10.06 -3.29 7.89
C PRO A 300 10.73 -2.30 6.92
N ILE A 301 10.12 -1.14 6.73
CA ILE A 301 10.63 -0.03 5.90
C ILE A 301 10.61 1.21 6.79
N ILE A 302 11.79 1.66 7.22
CA ILE A 302 11.92 2.56 8.37
C ILE A 302 12.03 4.02 7.94
N THR A 303 11.33 4.91 8.62
CA THR A 303 11.39 6.36 8.37
C THR A 303 12.72 6.95 8.87
N PRO A 304 13.41 7.81 8.09
CA PRO A 304 14.72 8.34 8.47
C PRO A 304 14.71 9.39 9.60
N ALA A 305 13.61 10.14 9.76
CA ALA A 305 13.51 11.15 10.81
C ALA A 305 13.29 10.53 12.19
N TYR A 306 13.86 11.15 13.23
CA TYR A 306 13.57 10.83 14.63
C TYR A 306 12.21 11.43 15.07
N PRO A 307 11.37 10.69 15.83
CA PRO A 307 11.51 9.26 16.16
C PRO A 307 11.21 8.35 14.97
N CYS A 308 12.08 7.38 14.71
CA CYS A 308 11.94 6.50 13.55
C CYS A 308 10.85 5.45 13.78
N MET A 309 10.09 5.12 12.73
CA MET A 309 8.98 4.19 12.78
C MET A 309 9.01 3.24 11.58
N ASN A 310 8.49 2.03 11.75
CA ASN A 310 8.18 1.17 10.62
C ASN A 310 6.97 1.71 9.86
N SER A 311 7.19 2.24 8.65
CA SER A 311 6.12 2.78 7.80
C SER A 311 5.19 1.71 7.22
N SER A 312 5.56 0.43 7.28
CA SER A 312 4.87 -0.71 6.65
C SER A 312 4.41 -1.77 7.66
N TYR A 313 4.06 -1.36 8.88
CA TYR A 313 3.56 -2.25 9.94
C TYR A 313 2.27 -3.00 9.57
N ASN A 314 1.51 -2.52 8.58
CA ASN A 314 0.29 -3.15 8.09
C ASN A 314 0.51 -4.39 7.20
N VAL A 315 1.74 -4.68 6.79
CA VAL A 315 2.03 -5.81 5.87
C VAL A 315 1.78 -7.17 6.54
N SER A 316 0.99 -8.00 5.88
CA SER A 316 0.58 -9.36 6.28
C SER A 316 1.37 -10.43 5.52
N THR A 317 1.25 -11.70 5.93
CA THR A 317 1.89 -12.83 5.22
C THR A 317 1.38 -12.91 3.78
N SER A 318 0.08 -12.68 3.58
CA SER A 318 -0.59 -12.70 2.28
C SER A 318 -0.18 -11.54 1.39
N THR A 319 -0.05 -10.32 1.92
CA THR A 319 0.30 -9.15 1.12
C THR A 319 1.79 -9.07 0.81
N LEU A 320 2.69 -9.41 1.76
CA LEU A 320 4.12 -9.59 1.47
C LEU A 320 4.33 -10.58 0.33
N ARG A 321 3.63 -11.71 0.37
CA ARG A 321 3.67 -12.74 -0.67
C ARG A 321 3.23 -12.23 -2.05
N VAL A 322 2.15 -11.44 -2.15
CA VAL A 322 1.77 -10.80 -3.44
C VAL A 322 2.88 -9.86 -3.92
N MET A 323 3.45 -9.05 -3.03
CA MET A 323 4.51 -8.11 -3.41
C MET A 323 5.77 -8.82 -3.89
N MET A 324 6.18 -9.92 -3.27
CA MET A 324 7.31 -10.73 -3.75
C MET A 324 7.03 -11.39 -5.11
N GLU A 325 5.81 -11.89 -5.34
CA GLU A 325 5.40 -12.42 -6.66
C GLU A 325 5.45 -11.34 -7.75
N GLU A 326 5.01 -10.12 -7.44
CA GLU A 326 5.05 -8.98 -8.37
C GLU A 326 6.46 -8.38 -8.53
N PHE A 327 7.32 -8.43 -7.51
CA PHE A 327 8.73 -8.04 -7.65
C PHE A 327 9.52 -9.03 -8.53
N LEU A 328 9.23 -10.33 -8.43
CA LEU A 328 9.80 -11.35 -9.32
C LEU A 328 9.34 -11.13 -10.77
N ARG A 329 8.02 -10.96 -11.01
CA ARG A 329 7.48 -10.59 -12.33
C ARG A 329 8.13 -9.31 -12.88
N GLY A 330 8.31 -8.30 -12.02
CA GLY A 330 8.98 -7.06 -12.38
C GLY A 330 10.43 -7.27 -12.82
N ASN A 331 11.19 -8.11 -12.11
CA ASN A 331 12.57 -8.45 -12.45
C ASN A 331 12.65 -9.18 -13.80
N GLU A 332 11.83 -10.22 -14.00
CA GLU A 332 11.76 -10.99 -15.26
C GLU A 332 11.43 -10.09 -16.47
N ILE A 333 10.51 -9.14 -16.30
CA ILE A 333 10.16 -8.18 -17.36
C ILE A 333 11.27 -7.16 -17.58
N CYS A 334 11.93 -6.66 -16.53
CA CYS A 334 13.08 -5.77 -16.68
C CYS A 334 14.29 -6.45 -17.35
N GLU A 335 14.58 -7.72 -17.04
CA GLU A 335 15.58 -8.51 -17.77
C GLU A 335 15.20 -8.68 -19.26
N ALA A 336 13.91 -8.89 -19.56
CA ALA A 336 13.42 -8.96 -20.93
C ALA A 336 13.49 -7.60 -21.65
N ILE A 337 13.28 -6.47 -20.97
CA ILE A 337 13.45 -5.12 -21.52
C ILE A 337 14.94 -4.81 -21.75
N GLU A 338 15.83 -5.13 -20.80
CA GLU A 338 17.28 -4.96 -20.97
C GLU A 338 17.81 -5.75 -22.17
N ALA A 339 17.25 -6.95 -22.41
CA ALA A 339 17.54 -7.82 -23.55
C ALA A 339 16.73 -7.49 -24.84
N ASN A 340 15.98 -6.39 -24.88
CA ASN A 340 15.16 -5.93 -26.02
C ASN A 340 14.10 -6.96 -26.51
N LYS A 341 13.55 -7.77 -25.60
CA LYS A 341 12.50 -8.79 -25.85
C LYS A 341 11.11 -8.39 -25.35
N ALA A 342 11.02 -7.34 -24.54
CA ALA A 342 9.77 -6.81 -24.00
C ALA A 342 9.78 -5.27 -24.05
N SER A 343 8.62 -4.65 -23.80
CA SER A 343 8.48 -3.19 -23.75
C SER A 343 8.03 -2.73 -22.36
N TRP A 344 8.20 -1.45 -22.04
CA TRP A 344 7.70 -0.86 -20.80
C TRP A 344 6.21 -1.15 -20.57
N GLY A 345 5.37 -1.18 -21.62
CA GLY A 345 3.94 -1.50 -21.50
C GLY A 345 3.65 -2.82 -20.79
N SER A 346 4.48 -3.86 -20.99
CA SER A 346 4.37 -5.16 -20.33
C SER A 346 4.52 -5.06 -18.81
N LEU A 347 5.37 -4.15 -18.33
CA LEU A 347 5.58 -3.94 -16.90
C LEU A 347 4.32 -3.38 -16.21
N PHE A 348 3.63 -2.46 -16.90
CA PHE A 348 2.46 -1.72 -16.39
C PHE A 348 1.09 -2.31 -16.75
N GLU A 349 1.04 -3.52 -17.32
CA GLU A 349 -0.21 -4.29 -17.48
C GLU A 349 -0.99 -4.34 -16.16
N PRO A 350 -2.32 -4.10 -16.14
CA PRO A 350 -3.12 -4.26 -14.94
C PRO A 350 -3.03 -5.68 -14.36
N PHE A 351 -3.09 -5.83 -13.03
CA PHE A 351 -3.21 -7.16 -12.42
C PHE A 351 -4.61 -7.74 -12.73
N PRO A 352 -4.74 -8.94 -13.32
CA PRO A 352 -6.02 -9.51 -13.74
C PRO A 352 -6.76 -10.13 -12.53
N PHE A 353 -7.16 -9.28 -11.57
CA PHE A 353 -7.59 -9.69 -10.24
C PHE A 353 -8.77 -10.68 -10.24
N PHE A 354 -9.80 -10.38 -11.03
CA PHE A 354 -11.01 -11.20 -11.16
C PHE A 354 -10.83 -12.46 -12.02
N GLU A 355 -9.64 -12.66 -12.58
CA GLU A 355 -9.27 -13.88 -13.30
C GLU A 355 -8.32 -14.78 -12.50
N ALA A 356 -7.41 -14.17 -11.74
CA ALA A 356 -6.31 -14.84 -11.02
C ALA A 356 -6.77 -15.85 -9.94
N TYR A 357 -7.93 -15.67 -9.32
CA TYR A 357 -8.41 -16.54 -8.23
C TYR A 357 -9.64 -17.35 -8.64
N LYS A 358 -9.78 -18.56 -8.09
CA LYS A 358 -10.98 -19.40 -8.28
C LYS A 358 -12.11 -19.01 -7.33
N ASN A 359 -11.75 -18.47 -6.17
CA ASN A 359 -12.61 -18.13 -5.05
C ASN A 359 -12.28 -16.72 -4.58
N TYR A 360 -13.30 -15.99 -4.15
CA TYR A 360 -13.20 -14.63 -3.60
C TYR A 360 -14.06 -14.55 -2.34
N LEU A 361 -13.72 -13.65 -1.43
CA LEU A 361 -14.72 -13.02 -0.57
C LEU A 361 -15.19 -11.73 -1.23
N ARG A 362 -16.49 -11.47 -1.11
CA ARG A 362 -17.14 -10.20 -1.39
C ARG A 362 -17.62 -9.62 -0.06
N ILE A 363 -17.27 -8.37 0.18
CA ILE A 363 -17.61 -7.60 1.39
C ILE A 363 -18.50 -6.46 0.89
N ASP A 364 -19.81 -6.58 1.11
CA ASP A 364 -20.79 -5.55 0.79
C ASP A 364 -21.07 -4.68 2.01
N ILE A 365 -21.15 -3.37 1.79
CA ILE A 365 -21.68 -2.40 2.74
C ILE A 365 -22.76 -1.57 2.07
N ALA A 366 -23.72 -1.07 2.85
CA ALA A 366 -24.55 0.05 2.44
C ALA A 366 -25.04 0.88 3.64
N THR A 367 -25.59 2.05 3.32
CA THR A 367 -26.23 3.00 4.24
C THR A 367 -27.50 3.57 3.58
N GLU A 368 -28.16 4.53 4.25
CA GLU A 368 -29.36 5.24 3.74
C GLU A 368 -29.09 6.72 3.40
N SER A 369 -27.87 7.24 3.63
CA SER A 369 -27.48 8.63 3.36
C SER A 369 -26.02 8.75 2.92
N ASP A 370 -25.69 9.76 2.12
CA ASP A 370 -24.32 10.01 1.60
C ASP A 370 -23.30 10.35 2.70
N ASP A 371 -23.71 11.07 3.74
CA ASP A 371 -22.85 11.36 4.89
C ASP A 371 -22.51 10.08 5.66
N ASP A 372 -23.50 9.19 5.82
CA ASP A 372 -23.28 7.86 6.39
C ASP A 372 -22.42 6.97 5.49
N VAL A 373 -22.57 7.05 4.16
CA VAL A 373 -21.68 6.33 3.22
C VAL A 373 -20.22 6.69 3.53
N ARG A 374 -19.89 7.99 3.57
CA ARG A 374 -18.51 8.45 3.73
C ARG A 374 -17.85 7.91 5.00
N GLN A 375 -18.56 7.99 6.13
CA GLN A 375 -18.04 7.58 7.43
C GLN A 375 -17.98 6.04 7.56
N TRP A 376 -19.05 5.34 7.20
CA TRP A 376 -19.12 3.87 7.26
C TRP A 376 -18.10 3.21 6.34
N LYS A 377 -17.93 3.76 5.13
CA LYS A 377 -16.91 3.35 4.15
C LYS A 377 -15.50 3.40 4.75
N GLY A 378 -15.07 4.57 5.24
CA GLY A 378 -13.73 4.73 5.82
C GLY A 378 -13.50 3.83 7.04
N TRP A 379 -14.53 3.68 7.89
CA TRP A 379 -14.48 2.78 9.04
C TRP A 379 -14.29 1.31 8.65
N VAL A 380 -15.02 0.83 7.63
CA VAL A 380 -14.91 -0.55 7.14
C VAL A 380 -13.61 -0.79 6.37
N GLU A 381 -13.20 0.13 5.49
CA GLU A 381 -11.93 0.05 4.75
C GLU A 381 -10.74 -0.14 5.71
N SER A 382 -10.67 0.65 6.79
CA SER A 382 -9.64 0.52 7.83
C SER A 382 -9.58 -0.86 8.51
N ARG A 383 -10.64 -1.65 8.40
CA ARG A 383 -10.80 -2.97 9.04
C ARG A 383 -10.63 -4.15 8.08
N ILE A 384 -10.66 -3.97 6.75
CA ILE A 384 -10.48 -5.07 5.78
C ILE A 384 -9.17 -5.85 6.02
N ARG A 385 -8.11 -5.15 6.46
CA ARG A 385 -6.84 -5.77 6.88
C ARG A 385 -6.99 -6.73 8.08
N LEU A 386 -7.89 -6.42 9.03
CA LEU A 386 -8.15 -7.29 10.17
C LEU A 386 -8.81 -8.61 9.73
N LEU A 387 -9.67 -8.60 8.71
CA LEU A 387 -10.22 -9.83 8.12
C LEU A 387 -9.10 -10.69 7.52
N THR A 388 -8.14 -10.11 6.80
CA THR A 388 -6.94 -10.83 6.32
C THR A 388 -6.19 -11.49 7.47
N LEU A 389 -5.93 -10.76 8.56
CA LEU A 389 -5.20 -11.30 9.73
C LEU A 389 -5.99 -12.38 10.48
N LYS A 390 -7.30 -12.21 10.67
CA LYS A 390 -8.16 -13.24 11.29
C LYS A 390 -8.19 -14.52 10.41
N ILE A 391 -8.24 -14.41 9.08
CA ILE A 391 -8.16 -15.56 8.18
C ILE A 391 -6.78 -16.24 8.23
N GLU A 392 -5.68 -15.47 8.24
CA GLU A 392 -4.33 -16.03 8.37
C GLU A 392 -4.16 -16.80 9.68
N ARG A 393 -4.62 -16.23 10.80
CA ARG A 393 -4.62 -16.87 12.14
C ARG A 393 -5.46 -18.15 12.14
N ASP A 394 -6.73 -18.05 11.79
CA ASP A 394 -7.72 -19.13 11.94
C ASP A 394 -7.50 -20.28 10.95
N THR A 395 -6.73 -20.06 9.88
CA THR A 395 -6.34 -21.11 8.91
C THR A 395 -4.86 -21.48 8.95
N VAL A 396 -4.12 -21.03 9.99
CA VAL A 396 -2.68 -21.29 10.19
C VAL A 396 -1.83 -20.97 8.94
N GLY A 397 -2.18 -19.88 8.25
CA GLY A 397 -1.53 -19.41 7.03
C GLY A 397 -1.72 -20.31 5.79
N VAL A 398 -2.59 -21.33 5.85
CA VAL A 398 -2.86 -22.23 4.72
C VAL A 398 -3.82 -21.61 3.70
N LEU A 399 -4.81 -20.82 4.14
CA LEU A 399 -5.62 -19.97 3.26
C LEU A 399 -4.96 -18.60 3.13
N GLN A 400 -4.51 -18.27 1.92
CA GLN A 400 -3.85 -17.02 1.59
C GLN A 400 -4.81 -16.07 0.90
N CYS A 401 -4.76 -14.80 1.32
CA CYS A 401 -5.61 -13.74 0.80
C CYS A 401 -4.90 -12.91 -0.28
N HIS A 402 -5.67 -12.07 -0.95
CA HIS A 402 -5.24 -10.90 -1.70
C HIS A 402 -6.39 -9.87 -1.65
N PRO A 403 -6.41 -8.93 -0.70
CA PRO A 403 -7.42 -7.86 -0.68
C PRO A 403 -7.22 -6.95 -1.90
N HIS A 404 -8.29 -6.60 -2.60
CA HIS A 404 -8.21 -5.61 -3.68
C HIS A 404 -8.06 -4.20 -3.07
N PRO A 405 -7.13 -3.35 -3.54
CA PRO A 405 -6.95 -1.99 -2.99
C PRO A 405 -8.11 -1.02 -3.24
N GLY A 406 -8.87 -1.23 -4.32
CA GLY A 406 -9.96 -0.35 -4.75
C GLY A 406 -11.36 -0.90 -4.46
N GLU A 407 -12.30 0.01 -4.26
CA GLU A 407 -13.74 -0.27 -4.16
C GLU A 407 -14.38 -0.59 -5.51
N PHE A 408 -15.61 -1.12 -5.47
CA PHE A 408 -16.52 -1.24 -6.61
C PHE A 408 -17.93 -0.89 -6.15
N SER A 409 -18.71 -0.22 -6.98
CA SER A 409 -20.14 0.03 -6.72
C SER A 409 -20.99 -0.36 -7.91
N ASP A 410 -22.21 -0.81 -7.63
CA ASP A 410 -23.23 -1.06 -8.64
C ASP A 410 -23.93 0.28 -8.92
N LYS A 411 -23.88 0.78 -10.16
CA LYS A 411 -24.48 2.08 -10.51
C LYS A 411 -26.00 2.13 -10.35
N SER A 412 -26.67 0.98 -10.20
CA SER A 412 -28.09 0.92 -9.84
C SER A 412 -28.38 1.12 -8.34
N LYS A 413 -27.33 1.23 -7.51
CA LYS A 413 -27.40 1.24 -6.03
C LYS A 413 -26.40 2.24 -5.43
N PRO A 414 -26.70 3.56 -5.43
CA PRO A 414 -25.72 4.60 -5.10
C PRO A 414 -25.06 4.42 -3.72
N PHE A 415 -25.82 4.02 -2.71
CA PHE A 415 -25.31 3.84 -1.34
C PHE A 415 -24.63 2.48 -1.07
N HIS A 416 -24.45 1.62 -2.09
CA HIS A 416 -23.88 0.27 -1.92
C HIS A 416 -22.46 0.15 -2.49
N HIS A 417 -21.51 -0.25 -1.64
CA HIS A 417 -20.11 -0.47 -2.02
C HIS A 417 -19.70 -1.93 -1.75
N SER A 418 -18.88 -2.48 -2.64
CA SER A 418 -18.37 -3.85 -2.61
C SER A 418 -16.84 -3.86 -2.65
N TYR A 419 -16.23 -4.57 -1.71
CA TYR A 419 -14.79 -4.90 -1.73
C TYR A 419 -14.60 -6.39 -1.99
N PHE A 420 -13.45 -6.74 -2.58
CA PHE A 420 -13.15 -8.12 -2.94
C PHE A 420 -11.80 -8.58 -2.40
N MET A 421 -11.72 -9.85 -2.03
CA MET A 421 -10.49 -10.49 -1.55
C MET A 421 -10.31 -11.82 -2.26
N GLY A 422 -9.27 -11.96 -3.08
CA GLY A 422 -8.92 -13.20 -3.76
C GLY A 422 -8.44 -14.26 -2.77
N LEU A 423 -8.93 -15.49 -2.89
CA LEU A 423 -8.59 -16.61 -2.01
C LEU A 423 -7.84 -17.72 -2.75
N ARG A 424 -6.70 -18.16 -2.21
CA ARG A 424 -5.97 -19.34 -2.68
C ARG A 424 -5.36 -20.14 -1.52
N ARG A 425 -5.03 -21.41 -1.74
CA ARG A 425 -4.19 -22.17 -0.80
C ARG A 425 -2.72 -21.78 -0.96
N LYS A 426 -1.97 -21.85 0.14
CA LYS A 426 -0.50 -21.86 0.13
C LYS A 426 0.00 -23.04 -0.73
N GLN A 427 0.93 -22.77 -1.64
CA GLN A 427 1.55 -23.81 -2.47
C GLN A 427 2.46 -24.71 -1.61
N GLY A 428 2.70 -25.95 -2.05
CA GLY A 428 3.53 -26.93 -1.34
C GLY A 428 2.86 -27.62 -0.13
N VAL A 429 1.69 -27.15 0.34
CA VAL A 429 0.90 -27.87 1.34
C VAL A 429 0.17 -29.03 0.64
N ASN A 430 0.53 -30.27 0.99
CA ASN A 430 -0.14 -31.47 0.47
C ASN A 430 -1.64 -31.41 0.78
N PRO A 431 -2.54 -31.50 -0.22
CA PRO A 431 -3.96 -31.49 0.03
C PRO A 431 -4.40 -32.84 0.62
N GLN A 432 -4.67 -32.87 1.93
CA GLN A 432 -5.64 -33.83 2.45
C GLN A 432 -6.95 -33.61 1.66
N GLN A 433 -7.40 -34.65 0.96
CA GLN A 433 -8.28 -34.48 -0.19
C GLN A 433 -9.70 -34.08 0.22
N GLY A 434 -9.98 -32.77 0.17
CA GLY A 434 -11.33 -32.23 0.29
C GLY A 434 -11.66 -31.50 1.59
N GLU A 435 -10.70 -31.28 2.50
CA GLU A 435 -10.90 -30.37 3.63
C GLU A 435 -11.46 -29.01 3.16
N GLN A 436 -12.54 -28.55 3.77
CA GLN A 436 -13.16 -27.26 3.47
C GLN A 436 -12.77 -26.27 4.56
N PHE A 437 -12.32 -25.07 4.18
CA PHE A 437 -12.14 -24.00 5.16
C PHE A 437 -13.52 -23.49 5.58
N ASP A 438 -13.79 -23.52 6.88
CA ASP A 438 -15.04 -23.06 7.48
C ASP A 438 -14.76 -21.75 8.26
N ILE A 439 -14.58 -20.66 7.52
CA ILE A 439 -14.24 -19.33 8.06
C ILE A 439 -15.48 -18.55 8.55
N ARG A 440 -16.58 -19.24 8.87
CA ARG A 440 -17.83 -18.58 9.30
C ARG A 440 -17.68 -17.90 10.66
N SER A 441 -16.96 -18.50 11.60
CA SER A 441 -16.57 -17.88 12.86
C SER A 441 -15.73 -16.62 12.60
N THR A 442 -14.63 -16.76 11.85
CA THR A 442 -13.73 -15.67 11.43
C THR A 442 -14.47 -14.47 10.84
N VAL A 443 -15.49 -14.72 10.00
CA VAL A 443 -16.32 -13.69 9.37
C VAL A 443 -17.30 -13.02 10.35
N GLU A 444 -17.99 -13.79 11.20
CA GLU A 444 -18.87 -13.21 12.22
C GLU A 444 -18.08 -12.46 13.30
N ASP A 445 -16.86 -12.93 13.63
CA ASP A 445 -15.90 -12.25 14.48
C ASP A 445 -15.42 -10.94 13.85
N PHE A 446 -15.13 -10.91 12.55
CA PHE A 446 -14.82 -9.66 11.85
C PHE A 446 -16.00 -8.68 11.85
N LYS A 447 -17.23 -9.17 11.63
CA LYS A 447 -18.44 -8.34 11.65
C LYS A 447 -18.69 -7.72 13.03
N ARG A 448 -18.38 -8.40 14.14
CA ARG A 448 -18.48 -7.79 15.49
C ARG A 448 -17.51 -6.62 15.67
N ASP A 449 -16.25 -6.75 15.26
CA ASP A 449 -15.27 -5.64 15.31
C ASP A 449 -15.66 -4.44 14.43
N VAL A 450 -16.45 -4.67 13.38
CA VAL A 450 -16.98 -3.63 12.48
C VAL A 450 -18.21 -2.96 13.09
N TYR A 451 -19.15 -3.72 13.67
CA TYR A 451 -20.33 -3.16 14.34
C TYR A 451 -20.03 -2.49 15.69
N ALA A 452 -18.82 -2.68 16.25
CA ALA A 452 -18.31 -1.93 17.41
C ALA A 452 -17.91 -0.46 17.06
N TYR A 453 -18.68 0.21 16.20
CA TYR A 453 -18.47 1.60 15.80
C TYR A 453 -19.30 2.53 16.67
N SER A 454 -18.67 3.52 17.30
CA SER A 454 -19.32 4.46 18.22
C SER A 454 -20.46 5.25 17.58
N PHE A 455 -20.43 5.44 16.25
CA PHE A 455 -21.45 6.16 15.47
C PHE A 455 -22.29 5.22 14.58
N TRP A 456 -22.35 3.92 14.89
CA TRP A 456 -23.15 2.95 14.15
C TRP A 456 -24.64 3.30 14.18
N LYS A 457 -25.29 3.24 13.02
CA LYS A 457 -26.74 3.37 12.82
C LYS A 457 -27.34 2.06 12.30
N SER A 458 -28.62 1.80 12.58
CA SER A 458 -29.32 0.60 12.08
C SER A 458 -29.35 0.47 10.55
N SER A 459 -29.18 1.58 9.83
CA SER A 459 -29.05 1.66 8.38
C SER A 459 -27.67 1.24 7.84
N MET A 460 -26.62 1.33 8.67
CA MET A 460 -25.26 0.91 8.32
C MET A 460 -25.13 -0.61 8.46
N TRP A 461 -25.10 -1.34 7.34
CA TRP A 461 -24.93 -2.79 7.35
C TRP A 461 -23.66 -3.23 6.63
N ILE A 462 -23.16 -4.41 7.03
CA ILE A 462 -22.08 -5.14 6.38
C ILE A 462 -22.44 -6.62 6.21
N HIS A 463 -22.15 -7.15 5.02
CA HIS A 463 -22.30 -8.56 4.68
C HIS A 463 -21.01 -9.07 4.01
N VAL A 464 -20.58 -10.28 4.40
CA VAL A 464 -19.39 -10.91 3.83
C VAL A 464 -19.79 -12.30 3.34
N CYS A 465 -19.60 -12.56 2.04
CA CYS A 465 -19.95 -13.82 1.41
C CYS A 465 -18.80 -14.38 0.56
N HIS A 466 -18.81 -15.69 0.33
CA HIS A 466 -17.93 -16.34 -0.63
C HIS A 466 -18.56 -16.34 -2.02
N VAL A 467 -17.75 -16.00 -3.02
CA VAL A 467 -18.13 -15.97 -4.43
C VAL A 467 -17.10 -16.76 -5.25
N ARG A 468 -17.54 -17.66 -6.13
CA ARG A 468 -16.65 -18.35 -7.09
C ARG A 468 -16.42 -17.43 -8.28
N ARG A 469 -15.26 -17.52 -8.96
CA ARG A 469 -14.93 -16.68 -10.13
C ARG A 469 -16.04 -16.58 -11.19
N LYS A 470 -16.74 -17.69 -11.47
CA LYS A 470 -17.83 -17.75 -12.45
C LYS A 470 -19.14 -17.08 -12.00
N ASP A 471 -19.27 -16.79 -10.71
CA ASP A 471 -20.45 -16.21 -10.06
C ASP A 471 -20.18 -14.77 -9.56
N LEU A 472 -19.04 -14.17 -9.95
CA LEU A 472 -18.76 -12.75 -9.72
C LEU A 472 -19.81 -11.87 -10.40
N PRO A 473 -20.24 -10.74 -9.79
CA PRO A 473 -21.18 -9.83 -10.42
C PRO A 473 -20.50 -9.03 -11.54
N ASP A 474 -21.21 -8.78 -12.64
CA ASP A 474 -20.55 -8.31 -13.85
C ASP A 474 -20.05 -6.85 -13.79
N PHE A 475 -20.52 -6.05 -12.83
CA PHE A 475 -20.04 -4.67 -12.58
C PHE A 475 -18.54 -4.57 -12.23
N VAL A 476 -17.88 -5.68 -11.86
CA VAL A 476 -16.43 -5.69 -11.58
C VAL A 476 -15.55 -5.75 -12.83
N PHE A 477 -16.14 -6.00 -14.01
CA PHE A 477 -15.44 -6.05 -15.29
C PHE A 477 -15.65 -4.76 -16.09
N SER A 478 -14.63 -4.35 -16.84
CA SER A 478 -14.67 -3.13 -17.67
C SER A 478 -15.87 -3.13 -18.61
N GLY A 479 -16.73 -2.11 -18.50
CA GLY A 479 -17.96 -1.99 -19.30
C GLY A 479 -19.04 -3.03 -18.99
N GLY A 480 -18.94 -3.77 -17.88
CA GLY A 480 -19.88 -4.84 -17.53
C GLY A 480 -19.69 -6.13 -18.34
N VAL A 481 -18.66 -6.22 -19.19
CA VAL A 481 -18.42 -7.37 -20.07
C VAL A 481 -17.32 -8.24 -19.49
N ARG A 482 -17.67 -9.45 -19.04
CA ARG A 482 -16.70 -10.44 -18.57
C ARG A 482 -15.78 -10.87 -19.71
N PRO A 483 -14.44 -10.90 -19.51
CA PRO A 483 -13.49 -11.40 -20.51
C PRO A 483 -13.84 -12.81 -21.00
N ALA A 484 -13.75 -13.01 -22.31
CA ALA A 484 -13.99 -14.31 -22.94
C ALA A 484 -12.93 -15.31 -22.46
N GLN A 485 -13.36 -16.46 -21.91
CA GLN A 485 -12.41 -17.48 -21.48
C GLN A 485 -11.69 -18.05 -22.72
N PRO A 486 -10.34 -18.16 -22.71
CA PRO A 486 -9.63 -18.82 -23.79
C PRO A 486 -10.13 -20.27 -23.90
N ALA A 487 -10.64 -20.61 -25.09
CA ALA A 487 -11.15 -21.95 -25.35
C ALA A 487 -10.03 -22.98 -25.10
N LYS A 488 -10.31 -23.99 -24.26
CA LYS A 488 -9.36 -25.07 -24.04
C LYS A 488 -9.13 -25.81 -25.35
N SER A 489 -7.90 -25.76 -25.85
CA SER A 489 -7.47 -26.64 -26.93
C SER A 489 -7.46 -28.08 -26.42
N GLU A 490 -8.44 -28.88 -26.86
CA GLU A 490 -8.43 -30.33 -26.62
C GLU A 490 -7.35 -31.00 -27.49
N SER A 491 -6.12 -31.02 -26.98
CA SER A 491 -4.98 -31.72 -27.57
C SER A 491 -5.16 -33.25 -27.46
N ARG A 492 -6.06 -33.80 -28.28
CA ARG A 492 -6.31 -35.25 -28.41
C ARG A 492 -5.01 -36.00 -28.72
N SER A 493 -4.56 -36.79 -27.76
CA SER A 493 -3.36 -37.62 -27.87
C SER A 493 -3.65 -38.94 -28.57
N GLY A 494 -3.18 -39.07 -29.81
CA GLY A 494 -2.64 -40.32 -30.37
C GLY A 494 -3.59 -41.47 -30.72
N SER A 495 -3.62 -41.81 -32.01
CA SER A 495 -3.50 -43.21 -32.46
C SER A 495 -2.71 -43.26 -33.77
N ARG A 496 -2.15 -44.43 -34.13
CA ARG A 496 -1.21 -44.58 -35.25
C ARG A 496 -1.68 -45.67 -36.24
N SER A 497 -1.47 -45.35 -37.52
CA SER A 497 -1.03 -46.26 -38.60
C SER A 497 -2.02 -47.16 -39.35
N LEU A 498 -1.61 -47.43 -40.60
CA LEU A 498 -1.95 -48.53 -41.51
C LEU A 498 -3.32 -48.51 -42.25
N GLY A 499 -3.23 -48.56 -43.58
CA GLY A 499 -4.34 -48.61 -44.54
C GLY A 499 -3.85 -48.12 -45.92
N SER A 500 -4.01 -48.92 -46.98
CA SER A 500 -3.35 -48.66 -48.27
C SER A 500 -4.33 -48.65 -49.46
N SER A 501 -3.91 -47.94 -50.51
CA SER A 501 -4.21 -48.15 -51.93
C SER A 501 -5.49 -47.55 -52.57
N LYS A 502 -5.18 -46.66 -53.54
CA LYS A 502 -5.70 -46.61 -54.94
C LYS A 502 -6.99 -45.87 -55.31
N THR A 503 -6.77 -44.83 -56.14
CA THR A 503 -7.48 -44.46 -57.39
C THR A 503 -8.96 -44.08 -57.35
N THR A 504 -9.26 -42.81 -57.65
CA THR A 504 -9.65 -42.41 -59.03
C THR A 504 -9.56 -40.88 -59.23
N SER A 505 -9.30 -40.49 -60.48
CA SER A 505 -9.40 -39.11 -61.03
C SER A 505 -10.57 -39.11 -62.05
N PRO A 506 -11.05 -37.99 -62.67
CA PRO A 506 -10.23 -36.86 -63.18
C PRO A 506 -10.85 -35.44 -63.12
N ASP A 507 -10.09 -34.50 -63.69
CA ASP A 507 -10.52 -33.25 -64.38
C ASP A 507 -11.11 -32.05 -63.59
N ALA A 508 -10.85 -30.79 -63.98
CA ALA A 508 -9.85 -30.26 -64.95
C ALA A 508 -9.56 -28.74 -64.75
N ALA A 509 -8.36 -28.33 -65.20
CA ALA A 509 -7.96 -26.96 -65.58
C ALA A 509 -7.93 -25.87 -64.47
N SER A 510 -7.19 -24.75 -64.58
CA SER A 510 -6.29 -24.30 -65.65
C SER A 510 -5.17 -23.36 -65.12
N SER A 511 -4.05 -23.27 -65.85
CA SER A 511 -3.16 -22.09 -65.97
C SER A 511 -2.30 -21.65 -64.75
N ARG A 512 -1.11 -21.03 -64.90
CA ARG A 512 -0.17 -20.85 -66.05
C ARG A 512 1.18 -20.32 -65.54
N LYS A 513 2.31 -20.92 -65.96
CA LYS A 513 3.66 -20.28 -66.16
C LYS A 513 4.39 -19.77 -64.88
N ARG A 514 5.74 -19.64 -64.80
CA ARG A 514 6.88 -19.94 -65.72
C ARG A 514 8.22 -19.91 -64.93
N LYS A 515 9.18 -20.79 -65.27
CA LYS A 515 10.68 -20.65 -65.18
C LYS A 515 11.31 -20.25 -63.80
N HIS A 516 12.56 -20.53 -63.42
CA HIS A 516 13.76 -21.30 -63.87
C HIS A 516 14.71 -21.41 -62.64
N ASP A 517 15.92 -22.01 -62.57
CA ASP A 517 16.84 -22.75 -63.48
C ASP A 517 17.17 -24.13 -62.80
N GLU A 518 18.08 -25.07 -63.14
CA GLU A 518 19.52 -25.11 -63.54
C GLU A 518 20.52 -24.72 -62.40
N VAL A 519 21.66 -25.41 -62.14
CA VAL A 519 22.42 -26.41 -62.92
C VAL A 519 22.93 -27.63 -62.09
N ASN A 520 22.81 -28.81 -62.71
CA ASN A 520 23.59 -30.06 -62.62
C ASN A 520 24.99 -30.00 -61.92
N THR A 521 25.35 -30.91 -61.00
CA THR A 521 26.24 -32.13 -61.18
C THR A 521 26.70 -32.63 -59.79
N GLY A 522 27.19 -33.86 -59.54
CA GLY A 522 27.27 -35.11 -60.32
C GLY A 522 28.23 -36.15 -59.68
N PHE A 523 27.87 -37.46 -59.67
CA PHE A 523 28.69 -38.68 -59.37
C PHE A 523 29.52 -38.75 -58.04
N SER A 524 29.29 -39.66 -57.07
CA SER A 524 29.41 -41.15 -57.07
C SER A 524 30.82 -41.72 -57.39
N PRO A 525 31.25 -42.89 -56.85
CA PRO A 525 30.89 -43.60 -55.59
C PRO A 525 32.09 -44.38 -54.93
N LYS A 526 31.81 -45.41 -54.08
CA LYS A 526 32.71 -46.42 -53.41
C LYS A 526 33.42 -45.92 -52.15
N GLY A 527 33.76 -46.75 -51.14
CA GLY A 527 33.51 -48.16 -50.79
C GLY A 527 33.97 -48.38 -49.32
N SER A 528 33.34 -49.19 -48.45
CA SER A 528 33.33 -50.67 -48.41
C SER A 528 34.74 -51.25 -48.14
N ASP A 529 35.02 -52.14 -47.17
CA ASP A 529 34.19 -53.02 -46.31
C ASP A 529 34.86 -53.39 -44.95
N ALA A 530 34.10 -54.06 -44.05
CA ALA A 530 34.53 -55.07 -43.04
C ALA A 530 35.45 -54.66 -41.84
N SER A 531 35.41 -55.32 -40.65
CA SER A 531 34.43 -56.27 -40.06
C SER A 531 34.62 -56.41 -38.51
N SER A 532 33.58 -56.90 -37.82
CA SER A 532 33.48 -57.28 -36.38
C SER A 532 34.25 -58.60 -36.03
N PRO A 533 34.11 -59.27 -34.84
CA PRO A 533 33.35 -58.98 -33.58
C PRO A 533 34.09 -59.28 -32.23
N GLY A 534 33.36 -59.20 -31.09
CA GLY A 534 33.74 -59.67 -29.73
C GLY A 534 33.24 -58.71 -28.61
N GLU A 535 32.22 -59.01 -27.77
CA GLU A 535 32.16 -59.90 -26.57
C GLU A 535 32.94 -59.35 -25.33
N THR A 536 32.46 -59.35 -24.06
CA THR A 536 31.20 -59.81 -23.41
C THR A 536 31.04 -59.24 -21.97
N ARG A 537 29.79 -59.08 -21.46
CA ARG A 537 29.32 -59.23 -20.03
C ARG A 537 29.97 -58.37 -18.90
N GLU A 538 29.48 -58.24 -17.64
CA GLU A 538 28.17 -58.25 -16.91
C GLU A 538 28.42 -57.47 -15.57
N LEU A 539 27.63 -56.48 -15.12
CA LEU A 539 26.34 -56.47 -14.37
C LEU A 539 26.38 -56.68 -12.82
N LYS A 540 25.72 -55.76 -12.06
CA LYS A 540 25.31 -55.75 -10.60
C LYS A 540 26.36 -55.19 -9.59
N ARG A 541 26.05 -54.22 -8.68
CA ARG A 541 25.13 -54.11 -7.49
C ARG A 541 25.69 -54.83 -6.24
N PHE A 542 25.58 -54.34 -4.98
CA PHE A 542 24.68 -53.36 -4.32
C PHE A 542 25.27 -52.80 -2.98
N GLU A 543 24.70 -51.69 -2.42
CA GLU A 543 24.55 -51.26 -0.98
C GLU A 543 25.72 -51.36 0.05
N ALA A 544 26.16 -50.25 0.69
CA ALA A 544 25.80 -49.71 2.05
C ALA A 544 26.87 -50.06 3.15
N ASP A 545 27.01 -49.47 4.35
CA ASP A 545 26.30 -48.41 5.10
C ASP A 545 27.20 -47.71 6.19
N ILE A 546 26.69 -46.64 6.85
CA ILE A 546 27.02 -45.98 8.17
C ILE A 546 28.41 -46.14 8.91
N GLY A 547 28.97 -44.98 9.34
CA GLY A 547 29.61 -44.74 10.68
C GLY A 547 31.11 -45.05 10.92
N ASP A 548 31.81 -44.52 11.94
CA ASP A 548 31.57 -43.38 12.86
C ASP A 548 32.86 -42.93 13.65
N THR A 549 32.86 -41.71 14.23
CA THR A 549 33.67 -41.18 15.39
C THR A 549 35.22 -41.16 15.48
N SER A 550 35.77 -39.93 15.60
CA SER A 550 36.54 -39.38 16.76
C SER A 550 38.09 -39.44 16.92
N SER A 551 38.60 -38.38 17.60
CA SER A 551 39.89 -38.19 18.33
C SER A 551 41.12 -37.74 17.49
N THR A 552 42.06 -36.88 17.94
CA THR A 552 42.27 -36.18 19.25
C THR A 552 43.06 -34.86 19.07
N THR A 553 42.98 -33.93 20.05
CA THR A 553 43.87 -32.75 20.26
C THR A 553 45.25 -33.15 20.86
N LEU A 554 46.31 -32.34 21.03
CA LEU A 554 46.58 -30.87 21.12
C LEU A 554 47.73 -30.47 20.12
N VAL A 555 48.65 -29.46 20.19
CA VAL A 555 49.17 -28.50 21.21
C VAL A 555 49.80 -27.24 20.52
N ASP A 556 50.25 -26.25 21.32
CA ASP A 556 51.25 -25.16 21.16
C ASP A 556 52.12 -25.08 19.88
N ASN A 557 52.57 -23.89 19.40
CA ASN A 557 53.25 -22.85 20.19
C ASN A 557 53.28 -21.42 19.55
N GLN A 558 53.93 -20.48 20.24
CA GLN A 558 54.01 -19.01 20.01
C GLN A 558 55.03 -18.58 18.91
N VAL A 559 54.89 -17.34 18.40
CA VAL A 559 55.86 -16.21 18.44
C VAL A 559 55.48 -15.08 17.44
N GLU A 560 55.92 -13.85 17.70
CA GLU A 560 55.56 -12.60 17.02
C GLU A 560 56.41 -12.24 15.75
N VAL A 561 56.24 -10.98 15.29
CA VAL A 561 57.17 -10.12 14.50
C VAL A 561 56.83 -9.89 13.01
N SER A 562 55.94 -8.91 12.79
CA SER A 562 56.17 -7.65 12.05
C SER A 562 57.10 -7.62 10.82
N ILE A 563 56.65 -6.99 9.71
CA ILE A 563 57.27 -5.76 9.14
C ILE A 563 56.43 -5.12 8.01
N LYS A 564 56.73 -3.84 7.74
CA LYS A 564 56.00 -2.84 6.92
C LYS A 564 55.99 -3.07 5.40
N SER A 565 54.83 -2.84 4.79
CA SER A 565 54.55 -1.85 3.72
C SER A 565 55.67 -1.44 2.74
N THR A 566 55.41 -1.62 1.43
CA THR A 566 56.02 -0.85 0.32
C THR A 566 54.97 -0.56 -0.77
N LEU A 567 55.04 0.61 -1.42
CA LEU A 567 54.16 1.02 -2.54
C LEU A 567 54.77 0.69 -3.92
N PRO A 568 53.96 0.38 -4.95
CA PRO A 568 54.37 0.39 -6.36
C PRO A 568 53.65 1.46 -7.21
N VAL A 569 54.25 1.86 -8.33
CA VAL A 569 53.81 2.88 -9.30
C VAL A 569 54.39 2.51 -10.69
N PRO A 570 53.77 2.82 -11.86
CA PRO A 570 52.49 2.33 -12.39
C PRO A 570 52.63 1.75 -13.84
N VAL A 571 51.55 1.76 -14.67
CA VAL A 571 51.51 1.59 -16.16
C VAL A 571 51.61 0.14 -16.71
N PRO A 572 50.92 -0.26 -17.81
CA PRO A 572 49.62 0.14 -18.39
C PRO A 572 48.62 -1.06 -18.52
N ALA A 573 47.45 -0.83 -19.10
CA ALA A 573 46.50 -1.88 -19.51
C ALA A 573 46.71 -2.36 -20.97
N PRO A 574 46.22 -3.57 -21.31
CA PRO A 574 45.53 -3.82 -22.57
C PRO A 574 44.04 -4.18 -22.34
N ALA A 575 43.28 -4.40 -23.41
CA ALA A 575 41.82 -4.27 -23.40
C ALA A 575 41.00 -5.56 -23.67
N SER A 576 39.70 -5.45 -23.41
CA SER A 576 38.56 -6.24 -23.92
C SER A 576 38.25 -7.62 -23.32
N GLY A 577 36.95 -7.87 -23.09
CA GLY A 577 36.34 -9.15 -23.52
C GLY A 577 35.95 -10.20 -22.49
N ALA A 578 35.14 -9.88 -21.47
CA ALA A 578 34.33 -10.90 -20.78
C ALA A 578 33.04 -10.31 -20.18
N ALA A 579 31.94 -11.07 -20.19
CA ALA A 579 30.71 -10.72 -19.48
C ALA A 579 30.84 -11.08 -17.99
N VAL A 580 30.64 -10.11 -17.11
CA VAL A 580 30.67 -10.34 -15.66
C VAL A 580 29.27 -10.67 -15.16
N ALA A 581 29.08 -11.89 -14.65
CA ALA A 581 27.89 -12.24 -13.88
C ALA A 581 28.03 -11.65 -12.47
N GLU A 582 27.44 -10.48 -12.24
CA GLU A 582 27.40 -9.83 -10.92
C GLU A 582 26.65 -10.72 -9.90
N THR A 583 27.43 -11.52 -9.16
CA THR A 583 26.90 -12.31 -8.05
C THR A 583 26.64 -11.40 -6.87
N ILE A 584 25.37 -11.05 -6.64
CA ILE A 584 24.96 -10.21 -5.52
C ILE A 584 25.10 -10.99 -4.20
N THR A 585 26.32 -10.95 -3.65
CA THR A 585 26.58 -11.34 -2.27
C THR A 585 25.90 -10.32 -1.37
N VAL A 586 24.70 -10.65 -0.87
CA VAL A 586 24.03 -9.88 0.17
C VAL A 586 24.92 -9.88 1.41
N MET A 587 25.65 -8.78 1.63
CA MET A 587 26.58 -8.67 2.75
C MET A 587 25.80 -8.77 4.07
N GLN A 588 26.16 -9.79 4.84
CA GLN A 588 25.59 -10.07 6.15
C GLN A 588 26.06 -8.98 7.12
N SER A 589 25.13 -8.25 7.73
CA SER A 589 25.45 -7.28 8.78
C SER A 589 26.13 -7.97 9.95
N ALA A 590 27.15 -7.32 10.52
CA ALA A 590 28.14 -7.97 11.37
C ALA A 590 27.56 -8.68 12.59
N GLU A 591 28.12 -9.85 12.90
CA GLU A 591 27.78 -10.63 14.09
C GLU A 591 28.34 -9.94 15.35
N LEU A 592 27.45 -9.56 16.27
CA LEU A 592 27.80 -9.11 17.60
C LEU A 592 27.79 -10.30 18.56
N THR A 593 28.97 -10.86 18.83
CA THR A 593 29.16 -11.95 19.80
C THR A 593 28.95 -11.45 21.24
N VAL A 594 27.93 -11.98 21.91
CA VAL A 594 27.72 -11.87 23.36
C VAL A 594 27.40 -13.26 23.93
N GLY A 595 28.00 -13.60 25.07
CA GLY A 595 27.98 -14.95 25.63
C GLY A 595 26.64 -15.39 26.24
N GLN A 596 26.46 -16.71 26.37
CA GLN A 596 25.30 -17.31 27.02
C GLN A 596 25.39 -17.23 28.56
N GLN A 597 24.26 -16.94 29.20
CA GLN A 597 23.92 -17.44 30.54
C GLN A 597 22.50 -18.02 30.49
N SER A 598 22.19 -18.98 31.37
CA SER A 598 21.20 -20.02 31.07
C SER A 598 20.08 -20.20 32.11
N GLY A 599 18.83 -20.12 31.61
CA GLY A 599 17.62 -20.74 32.17
C GLY A 599 16.88 -19.98 33.28
N PRO A 600 15.73 -20.50 33.74
CA PRO A 600 14.98 -21.67 33.24
C PRO A 600 13.53 -21.36 32.77
N HIS A 601 12.81 -22.42 32.41
CA HIS A 601 11.48 -22.46 31.76
C HIS A 601 10.33 -21.68 32.42
N GLY A 602 9.43 -21.17 31.58
CA GLY A 602 8.02 -20.86 31.87
C GLY A 602 7.15 -21.19 30.63
N VAL A 603 5.86 -21.49 30.80
CA VAL A 603 5.01 -22.06 29.73
C VAL A 603 3.62 -21.41 29.67
N VAL A 604 3.16 -21.08 28.45
CA VAL A 604 1.83 -20.59 28.02
C VAL A 604 1.26 -19.33 28.71
N ASP A 605 0.98 -18.28 27.93
CA ASP A 605 -0.41 -17.85 27.68
C ASP A 605 -0.51 -17.14 26.30
N LEU A 606 -1.71 -17.05 25.73
CA LEU A 606 -2.02 -16.37 24.46
C LEU A 606 -3.33 -15.56 24.58
N GLY A 607 -3.23 -14.32 25.05
CA GLY A 607 -4.39 -13.46 25.28
C GLY A 607 -4.19 -11.99 24.88
N TYR A 608 -5.05 -11.53 23.95
CA TYR A 608 -5.66 -10.19 23.82
C TYR A 608 -4.78 -8.92 23.70
N ASP A 609 -5.05 -8.15 22.62
CA ASP A 609 -4.80 -6.71 22.53
C ASP A 609 -6.12 -5.96 22.81
N LEU A 610 -6.17 -5.07 23.81
CA LEU A 610 -6.93 -3.80 23.82
C LEU A 610 -6.72 -3.04 25.16
N GLU A 611 -7.19 -1.79 25.19
CA GLU A 611 -7.16 -0.83 26.32
C GLU A 611 -5.78 -0.27 26.75
N PHE A 612 -5.49 0.94 26.28
CA PHE A 612 -4.55 1.86 26.91
C PHE A 612 -5.32 2.85 27.79
N THR A 613 -5.44 2.56 29.09
CA THR A 613 -5.82 3.55 30.10
C THR A 613 -4.62 3.83 31.01
N ASN A 614 -3.94 4.96 30.81
CA ASN A 614 -2.78 5.33 31.64
C ASN A 614 -3.23 5.69 33.06
N GLY A 615 -3.01 4.76 34.00
CA GLY A 615 -3.20 5.03 35.43
C GLY A 615 -2.17 6.04 35.96
N VAL A 616 -2.63 7.24 36.30
CA VAL A 616 -1.80 8.26 36.96
C VAL A 616 -1.42 7.77 38.35
N LYS A 617 -0.12 7.54 38.59
CA LYS A 617 0.40 7.37 39.95
C LYS A 617 0.49 8.74 40.63
N HIS A 618 -0.54 9.09 41.41
CA HIS A 618 -0.39 10.13 42.41
C HIS A 618 0.67 9.71 43.44
N PHE A 619 1.48 10.68 43.86
CA PHE A 619 2.32 10.57 45.05
C PHE A 619 1.56 11.23 46.21
N ASP A 620 1.44 10.54 47.34
CA ASP A 620 0.81 11.12 48.54
C ASP A 620 1.67 12.24 49.13
N GLY A 621 0.99 13.32 49.52
CA GLY A 621 1.57 14.52 50.12
C GLY A 621 0.49 15.25 50.90
N ALA A 622 0.15 14.73 52.08
CA ALA A 622 -1.01 15.17 52.85
C ALA A 622 -0.86 16.60 53.38
N ASN A 623 -1.96 17.35 53.34
CA ASN A 623 -2.33 18.20 54.47
C ASN A 623 -3.85 18.36 54.53
N GLU A 624 -4.42 18.28 55.72
CA GLU A 624 -5.87 18.36 55.95
C GLU A 624 -6.34 19.81 55.98
N LEU A 625 -7.57 20.08 55.51
CA LEU A 625 -8.52 20.93 56.23
C LEU A 625 -9.95 20.73 55.71
N GLN A 626 -10.92 20.91 56.61
CA GLN A 626 -12.32 20.49 56.44
C GLN A 626 -13.19 21.63 55.90
N THR A 627 -14.16 21.33 55.05
CA THR A 627 -15.53 21.85 55.21
C THR A 627 -16.55 20.98 54.46
N GLU A 628 -17.83 21.14 54.80
CA GLU A 628 -18.88 20.16 54.54
C GLU A 628 -19.69 20.45 53.26
N CYS A 629 -20.41 19.43 52.78
CA CYS A 629 -21.38 19.54 51.69
C CYS A 629 -22.81 19.47 52.26
N PRO A 630 -23.75 20.27 51.72
CA PRO A 630 -25.14 19.86 51.66
C PRO A 630 -25.66 19.75 50.21
N THR A 631 -26.65 18.88 50.02
CA THR A 631 -27.47 18.78 48.80
C THR A 631 -28.95 19.09 49.17
N PRO A 632 -29.98 18.92 48.32
CA PRO A 632 -30.73 20.08 47.85
C PRO A 632 -32.21 20.12 48.29
N GLU A 633 -32.81 21.31 48.31
CA GLU A 633 -34.26 21.49 48.49
C GLU A 633 -34.95 21.99 47.20
N GLN A 634 -36.24 21.65 47.09
CA GLN A 634 -37.10 21.91 45.93
C GLN A 634 -37.94 23.18 46.15
N ILE A 635 -38.14 24.00 45.11
CA ILE A 635 -39.32 24.88 45.01
C ILE A 635 -39.93 24.77 43.60
N VAL A 636 -41.26 24.80 43.55
CA VAL A 636 -42.13 24.68 42.37
C VAL A 636 -42.63 26.06 41.95
N GLY A 637 -42.88 26.31 40.66
CA GLY A 637 -43.67 27.49 40.29
C GLY A 637 -43.78 27.86 38.79
N ALA A 638 -44.83 27.34 38.15
CA ALA A 638 -45.68 27.96 37.10
C ALA A 638 -45.08 28.72 35.89
N ALA A 639 -45.76 28.60 34.75
CA ALA A 639 -45.54 29.40 33.55
C ALA A 639 -46.70 30.40 33.32
N THR A 640 -46.41 31.50 32.62
CA THR A 640 -47.42 32.35 31.97
C THR A 640 -46.93 32.80 30.59
N SER A 641 -47.74 32.54 29.56
CA SER A 641 -47.62 33.12 28.23
C SER A 641 -48.22 34.53 28.18
N GLU A 642 -47.68 35.42 27.35
CA GLU A 642 -48.50 36.47 26.72
C GLU A 642 -48.03 36.77 25.28
N GLU A 643 -48.96 37.22 24.46
CA GLU A 643 -48.89 37.34 22.99
C GLU A 643 -49.56 38.66 22.58
N LYS A 644 -49.05 39.37 21.55
CA LYS A 644 -49.76 40.50 20.90
C LYS A 644 -49.17 40.93 19.55
N ASP A 645 -50.07 41.17 18.59
CA ASP A 645 -49.81 41.58 17.20
C ASP A 645 -49.49 43.08 16.97
N ARG A 646 -48.88 43.34 15.80
CA ARG A 646 -49.33 44.30 14.75
C ARG A 646 -48.48 44.04 13.49
N ILE A 647 -49.02 43.67 12.31
CA ILE A 647 -49.88 44.45 11.38
C ILE A 647 -49.20 45.75 10.91
N GLY A 648 -48.93 46.01 9.61
CA GLY A 648 -49.08 45.17 8.41
C GLY A 648 -49.02 45.98 7.08
N GLY A 649 -48.93 45.29 5.93
CA GLY A 649 -49.02 45.86 4.56
C GLY A 649 -47.67 46.25 3.89
N SER A 650 -47.54 46.34 2.55
CA SER A 650 -48.48 45.95 1.47
C SER A 650 -47.81 45.83 0.07
N SER A 651 -48.25 44.84 -0.72
CA SER A 651 -48.43 44.83 -2.20
C SER A 651 -47.28 44.94 -3.23
N ASN A 652 -47.23 43.92 -4.11
CA ASN A 652 -47.16 43.97 -5.59
C ASN A 652 -45.80 44.31 -6.29
N ASN A 653 -45.45 43.84 -7.50
CA ASN A 653 -46.23 43.16 -8.56
C ASN A 653 -45.39 42.29 -9.55
N VAL A 654 -45.93 41.13 -9.96
CA VAL A 654 -46.04 40.53 -11.33
C VAL A 654 -44.82 40.30 -12.27
N LEU A 655 -44.66 39.03 -12.70
CA LEU A 655 -44.35 38.45 -14.05
C LEU A 655 -43.74 37.04 -13.80
N GLN A 656 -44.36 35.87 -13.99
CA GLN A 656 -45.36 35.31 -14.93
C GLN A 656 -44.81 34.82 -16.29
N SER A 657 -44.72 33.50 -16.43
CA SER A 657 -44.87 32.74 -17.69
C SER A 657 -45.23 31.28 -17.34
N GLU A 658 -46.18 30.68 -18.05
CA GLU A 658 -46.86 29.42 -17.68
C GLU A 658 -46.48 28.25 -18.60
N GLY A 659 -46.87 27.03 -18.22
CA GLY A 659 -46.62 25.81 -19.00
C GLY A 659 -47.21 24.54 -18.37
N LEU A 660 -48.53 24.49 -18.22
CA LEU A 660 -49.27 23.33 -17.69
C LEU A 660 -49.69 22.36 -18.80
N GLU A 661 -49.70 21.06 -18.49
CA GLU A 661 -50.83 20.19 -18.85
C GLU A 661 -50.95 19.05 -17.81
N GLU A 662 -52.17 18.59 -17.57
CA GLU A 662 -52.60 17.79 -16.42
C GLU A 662 -53.67 16.78 -16.88
N LEU A 663 -53.78 15.61 -16.23
CA LEU A 663 -55.04 14.85 -16.10
C LEU A 663 -54.91 13.68 -15.09
N GLU A 664 -56.04 13.25 -14.52
CA GLU A 664 -56.14 12.51 -13.25
C GLU A 664 -56.67 11.03 -13.38
N PRO A 665 -56.83 10.24 -12.28
CA PRO A 665 -56.71 8.77 -12.32
C PRO A 665 -58.03 7.96 -12.37
N ILE A 666 -57.91 6.63 -12.45
CA ILE A 666 -59.01 5.65 -12.28
C ILE A 666 -58.56 4.46 -11.40
N GLU A 667 -59.32 4.19 -10.33
CA GLU A 667 -59.36 2.95 -9.52
C GLU A 667 -60.64 2.13 -9.89
N PRO A 668 -60.93 0.88 -9.42
CA PRO A 668 -60.61 0.31 -8.09
C PRO A 668 -60.24 -1.20 -8.03
N ALA A 669 -60.07 -1.72 -6.80
CA ALA A 669 -59.91 -3.16 -6.48
C ALA A 669 -61.25 -3.92 -6.33
N PRO A 670 -61.24 -5.27 -6.34
CA PRO A 670 -61.39 -6.08 -5.09
C PRO A 670 -60.56 -7.39 -5.09
N SER A 671 -60.41 -8.21 -4.04
CA SER A 671 -60.79 -8.13 -2.61
C SER A 671 -59.97 -9.12 -1.75
N SER A 672 -59.77 -8.76 -0.48
CA SER A 672 -59.36 -9.56 0.70
C SER A 672 -59.34 -11.11 0.67
N SER A 673 -58.31 -11.69 1.31
CA SER A 673 -58.52 -12.62 2.45
C SER A 673 -57.27 -12.71 3.34
N ILE A 674 -57.45 -13.03 4.64
CA ILE A 674 -56.37 -13.12 5.64
C ILE A 674 -56.06 -14.59 5.93
N ALA A 675 -54.79 -14.98 5.92
CA ALA A 675 -54.32 -16.22 6.55
C ALA A 675 -52.85 -16.08 7.02
N SER A 676 -52.57 -16.49 8.26
CA SER A 676 -51.21 -16.56 8.80
C SER A 676 -50.63 -17.97 8.62
N ALA A 677 -49.39 -18.09 8.14
CA ALA A 677 -48.65 -19.35 8.15
C ALA A 677 -47.11 -19.14 8.18
N ALA A 678 -46.47 -19.79 9.14
CA ALA A 678 -45.04 -20.17 9.20
C ALA A 678 -43.95 -19.10 8.93
N PHE A 679 -43.25 -18.72 10.00
CA PHE A 679 -41.84 -18.29 9.92
C PHE A 679 -40.99 -19.44 9.37
N VAL A 680 -40.60 -19.39 8.10
CA VAL A 680 -39.53 -20.23 7.57
C VAL A 680 -38.20 -19.61 7.97
N VAL A 681 -37.50 -20.22 8.93
CA VAL A 681 -36.16 -19.80 9.35
C VAL A 681 -35.21 -19.85 8.13
N PRO A 682 -34.58 -18.73 7.72
CA PRO A 682 -33.60 -18.76 6.63
C PRO A 682 -32.41 -19.63 7.04
N GLN A 683 -32.17 -20.74 6.33
CA GLN A 683 -30.97 -21.54 6.57
C GLN A 683 -29.74 -20.68 6.26
N LYS A 684 -28.89 -20.46 7.28
CA LYS A 684 -27.67 -19.65 7.15
C LYS A 684 -26.81 -20.19 5.99
N PRO A 685 -26.51 -19.38 4.95
CA PRO A 685 -25.74 -19.85 3.81
C PRO A 685 -24.35 -20.31 4.26
N LEU A 686 -24.01 -21.56 3.96
CA LEU A 686 -22.73 -22.14 4.35
C LEU A 686 -21.60 -21.60 3.46
N ILE A 687 -20.80 -20.68 4.02
CA ILE A 687 -19.49 -20.33 3.48
C ILE A 687 -18.56 -21.53 3.66
N ARG A 688 -18.66 -22.48 2.73
CA ARG A 688 -17.86 -23.70 2.62
C ARG A 688 -17.45 -23.90 1.17
N PHE A 689 -16.17 -23.74 0.89
CA PHE A 689 -15.64 -23.83 -0.46
C PHE A 689 -14.54 -24.89 -0.60
N ASN A 690 -14.72 -25.75 -1.60
CA ASN A 690 -13.76 -26.78 -1.98
C ASN A 690 -12.89 -26.25 -3.14
N PHE A 691 -11.61 -26.61 -3.16
CA PHE A 691 -10.66 -26.22 -4.21
C PHE A 691 -10.50 -27.29 -5.30
N THR A 692 -11.13 -28.46 -5.16
CA THR A 692 -11.05 -29.56 -6.14
C THR A 692 -11.72 -29.22 -7.48
N SER A 693 -11.05 -29.59 -8.57
CA SER A 693 -11.54 -29.46 -9.95
C SER A 693 -11.29 -30.78 -10.70
N LEU A 694 -12.04 -31.82 -10.34
CA LEU A 694 -12.07 -33.12 -11.03
C LEU A 694 -13.51 -33.61 -11.06
N ARG A 695 -13.99 -34.03 -12.24
CA ARG A 695 -15.25 -34.77 -12.35
C ARG A 695 -15.00 -36.19 -11.84
N LYS A 696 -15.87 -36.72 -10.97
CA LYS A 696 -15.99 -38.17 -10.82
C LYS A 696 -16.63 -38.71 -12.10
N THR A 697 -15.86 -39.46 -12.89
CA THR A 697 -16.44 -40.49 -13.77
C THR A 697 -16.91 -41.62 -12.87
N THR A 698 -18.21 -41.85 -12.83
CA THR A 698 -18.80 -43.01 -12.15
C THR A 698 -18.54 -44.27 -12.98
N GLU A 699 -18.04 -45.32 -12.35
CA GLU A 699 -18.05 -46.67 -12.90
C GLU A 699 -19.50 -47.18 -12.96
N SER A 700 -19.83 -47.95 -13.99
CA SER A 700 -21.07 -48.71 -14.08
C SER A 700 -20.87 -49.91 -15.00
N THR A 701 -21.00 -51.11 -14.42
CA THR A 701 -20.96 -52.46 -15.05
C THR A 701 -19.74 -52.76 -15.92
#